data_AF-A0A9P5A858-F1
#
_entry.id   AF-A0A9P5A858-F1
#
_cell.length_a   1.000
_cell.length_b   1.000
_cell.length_c   1.000
_cell.angle_alpha   90.00
_cell.angle_beta   90.00
_cell.angle_gamma   90.00
#
_symmetry.space_group_name_H-M   'P 1'
#
loop_
_entity.id
_entity.type
_entity.pdbx_description
1 polymer ?
#
loop_
_entity_poly.entity_id
_entity_poly.type
_entity_poly.pdbx_seq_one_letter_code
_entity_poly.pdbx_strand_id
1 'polypeptide(L)'
;MSTIDLSAFPAAAPAAPSSEIRYADVAVTATAKEFKGIYRDDKQYHEPDFINTLDRAKDAGVSKVLLTGMSLGDVPYNESIVKLRPAQCYYTIGVHPYHASELDAGGQAYLDELEQKVKNALAQDTPHLAAFGELGLDYDREQHASKEVQKKAFKAQLDLFVKNNWDLPLFLHCRNAFDDFVEIISPYMDKLPRGGLVHSFVGSTSQMEKLVSLGLGISVNGFSFQSQESLEMVSKIPLDALQLETDAPWGELKGDVVKRYCENARPLPASKKRDKWDARCMVKERNESCYMERVALVVAGLKGVGVDEVAEAAWRNSLHSPTTTMVFNMSSVPDFDYLPKVEGMPKGCAWGIFDRDGKKDQVGTLNFLTPEVVRNAALEVKDGVSISLNWPLNAMNKLNIPGRLAAQHKILYIPESMAAMPFEQGKSWDDELSFNTQCSSQWDSLCHFQHQDSGLAYNGANPDKEALSIDSTDSNKMPTLDHWHSRGCIAGRGVLIDYASYAEEKGIEFHAFDGNRISVEDLEACAAHQKVEFQPGDILIVRTGATEVVDNMNPADLGKMAAMKLTGLHGCEETARWLWNKRFAAAASDSNSFEAYPPLKPDGSIGGMKDLVLHMYCLNMFGMSIGELWDLKELARYCKEKKRYSFMITSAPLNQPGLIGSPPNALAIF
;
A
#
# COMPACT_ATOMS: atom_id res chain seq x y z
N MET A 1 -40.44 -16.22 -7.84
CA MET A 1 -38.97 -16.22 -7.90
C MET A 1 -38.61 -15.98 -9.35
N SER A 2 -38.01 -14.84 -9.67
CA SER A 2 -37.41 -14.66 -10.99
C SER A 2 -36.30 -15.70 -11.14
N THR A 3 -36.24 -16.38 -12.27
CA THR A 3 -35.11 -17.23 -12.61
C THR A 3 -33.87 -16.35 -12.75
N ILE A 4 -32.83 -16.63 -11.96
CA ILE A 4 -31.52 -15.98 -12.07
C ILE A 4 -30.99 -16.25 -13.48
N ASP A 5 -30.59 -15.21 -14.20
CA ASP A 5 -29.99 -15.33 -15.52
C ASP A 5 -28.47 -15.23 -15.41
N LEU A 6 -27.83 -16.39 -15.57
CA LEU A 6 -26.37 -16.49 -15.51
C LEU A 6 -25.69 -16.23 -16.87
N SER A 7 -26.42 -15.83 -17.91
CA SER A 7 -25.85 -15.59 -19.24
C SER A 7 -24.89 -14.40 -19.29
N ALA A 8 -25.06 -13.43 -18.38
CA ALA A 8 -24.19 -12.24 -18.26
C ALA A 8 -22.86 -12.51 -17.55
N PHE A 9 -22.65 -13.71 -16.99
CA PHE A 9 -21.44 -14.08 -16.27
C PHE A 9 -20.67 -15.18 -17.01
N PRO A 10 -19.37 -15.37 -16.72
CA PRO A 10 -18.56 -16.43 -17.31
C PRO A 10 -19.26 -17.80 -17.30
N ALA A 11 -19.23 -18.50 -18.44
CA ALA A 11 -19.89 -19.80 -18.55
C ALA A 11 -19.12 -20.93 -17.86
N ALA A 12 -17.79 -20.82 -17.80
CA ALA A 12 -16.92 -21.83 -17.23
C ALA A 12 -16.79 -21.68 -15.71
N ALA A 13 -16.74 -22.81 -15.01
CA ALA A 13 -16.32 -22.83 -13.61
C ALA A 13 -14.85 -22.37 -13.48
N PRO A 14 -14.50 -21.66 -12.40
CA PRO A 14 -13.09 -21.39 -12.09
C PRO A 14 -12.30 -22.70 -12.03
N ALA A 15 -11.05 -22.64 -12.49
CA ALA A 15 -10.14 -23.77 -12.35
C ALA A 15 -9.94 -24.11 -10.86
N ALA A 16 -9.61 -25.37 -10.59
CA ALA A 16 -9.11 -25.77 -9.28
C ALA A 16 -7.86 -24.93 -8.93
N PRO A 17 -7.66 -24.61 -7.64
CA PRO A 17 -6.55 -23.78 -7.21
C PRO A 17 -5.19 -24.37 -7.59
N SER A 18 -4.27 -23.51 -8.02
CA SER A 18 -2.93 -23.89 -8.46
C SER A 18 -1.96 -24.15 -7.30
N SER A 19 -2.35 -23.76 -6.09
CA SER A 19 -1.59 -23.89 -4.85
C SER A 19 -2.52 -24.15 -3.66
N GLU A 20 -1.94 -24.40 -2.47
CA GLU A 20 -2.74 -24.52 -1.25
C GLU A 20 -3.31 -23.17 -0.83
N ILE A 21 -4.63 -23.03 -0.89
CA ILE A 21 -5.34 -21.82 -0.47
C ILE A 21 -5.66 -21.86 1.03
N ARG A 22 -5.50 -20.70 1.67
CA ARG A 22 -5.98 -20.41 3.03
C ARG A 22 -7.15 -19.42 3.00
N TYR A 23 -8.11 -19.62 3.89
CA TYR A 23 -9.28 -18.75 4.05
C TYR A 23 -9.40 -18.19 5.46
N ALA A 24 -9.94 -16.97 5.54
CA ALA A 24 -10.47 -16.38 6.77
C ALA A 24 -11.99 -16.28 6.62
N ASP A 25 -12.74 -16.89 7.54
CA ASP A 25 -14.19 -16.72 7.63
C ASP A 25 -14.50 -15.58 8.59
N VAL A 26 -14.95 -14.44 8.06
CA VAL A 26 -15.06 -13.21 8.86
C VAL A 26 -16.40 -13.04 9.59
N ALA A 27 -17.32 -13.99 9.51
CA ALA A 27 -18.57 -13.93 10.27
C ALA A 27 -19.09 -15.32 10.64
N VAL A 28 -18.99 -15.67 11.93
CA VAL A 28 -19.58 -16.90 12.49
C VAL A 28 -20.21 -16.61 13.85
N THR A 29 -21.52 -16.87 13.97
CA THR A 29 -22.25 -16.70 15.23
C THR A 29 -22.14 -17.97 16.09
N ALA A 30 -21.03 -18.13 16.80
CA ALA A 30 -20.77 -19.31 17.64
C ALA A 30 -21.82 -19.54 18.74
N THR A 31 -22.50 -18.47 19.18
CA THR A 31 -23.51 -18.52 20.25
C THR A 31 -24.88 -19.02 19.79
N ALA A 32 -25.07 -19.21 18.48
CA ALA A 32 -26.31 -19.68 17.86
C ALA A 32 -26.77 -21.03 18.44
N LYS A 33 -28.08 -21.22 18.51
CA LYS A 33 -28.72 -22.40 19.12
C LYS A 33 -28.33 -23.69 18.39
N GLU A 34 -28.16 -23.61 17.07
CA GLU A 34 -27.84 -24.72 16.18
C GLU A 34 -26.49 -25.36 16.51
N PHE A 35 -25.50 -24.58 16.95
CA PHE A 35 -24.20 -25.08 17.40
C PHE A 35 -24.21 -25.65 18.82
N LYS A 36 -25.26 -25.33 19.60
CA LYS A 36 -25.58 -25.98 20.88
C LYS A 36 -26.43 -27.25 20.68
N GLY A 37 -26.72 -27.60 19.44
CA GLY A 37 -27.58 -28.72 19.07
C GLY A 37 -29.06 -28.50 19.35
N ILE A 38 -29.47 -27.25 19.56
CA ILE A 38 -30.84 -26.84 19.80
C ILE A 38 -31.44 -26.31 18.50
N TYR A 39 -32.61 -26.83 18.13
CA TYR A 39 -33.31 -26.46 16.89
C TYR A 39 -34.77 -26.11 17.21
N ARG A 40 -35.68 -26.22 16.23
CA ARG A 40 -37.13 -25.92 16.35
C ARG A 40 -37.72 -26.45 17.67
N ASP A 41 -38.58 -25.62 18.27
CA ASP A 41 -39.24 -25.84 19.57
C ASP A 41 -38.29 -25.88 20.78
N ASP A 42 -37.12 -25.25 20.67
CA ASP A 42 -36.06 -25.23 21.69
C ASP A 42 -35.63 -26.63 22.16
N LYS A 43 -35.82 -27.63 21.30
CA LYS A 43 -35.45 -29.01 21.56
C LYS A 43 -33.98 -29.23 21.23
N GLN A 44 -33.24 -29.80 22.19
CA GLN A 44 -31.87 -30.28 21.98
C GLN A 44 -31.88 -31.66 21.29
N TYR A 45 -31.16 -31.79 20.18
CA TYR A 45 -31.02 -33.03 19.40
C TYR A 45 -29.66 -33.68 19.56
N HIS A 46 -28.63 -32.89 19.85
CA HIS A 46 -27.27 -33.37 20.08
C HIS A 46 -26.52 -32.44 21.03
N GLU A 47 -25.38 -32.91 21.53
CA GLU A 47 -24.46 -32.10 22.33
C GLU A 47 -23.91 -30.90 21.53
N PRO A 48 -23.48 -29.81 22.18
CA PRO A 48 -22.80 -28.70 21.51
C PRO A 48 -21.56 -29.17 20.73
N ASP A 49 -21.40 -28.71 19.50
CA ASP A 49 -20.38 -29.22 18.59
C ASP A 49 -19.58 -28.14 17.85
N PHE A 50 -19.65 -26.88 18.29
CA PHE A 50 -18.94 -25.77 17.64
C PHE A 50 -17.44 -26.03 17.47
N ILE A 51 -16.77 -26.60 18.47
CA ILE A 51 -15.35 -26.96 18.37
C ILE A 51 -15.09 -27.95 17.24
N ASN A 52 -15.98 -28.92 17.03
CA ASN A 52 -15.85 -29.86 15.91
C ASN A 52 -16.04 -29.17 14.55
N THR A 53 -16.85 -28.11 14.48
CA THR A 53 -16.98 -27.30 13.26
C THR A 53 -15.68 -26.57 12.92
N LEU A 54 -14.93 -26.11 13.93
CA LEU A 54 -13.62 -25.46 13.75
C LEU A 54 -12.55 -26.43 13.26
N ASP A 55 -12.59 -27.68 13.74
CA ASP A 55 -11.68 -28.73 13.25
C ASP A 55 -11.96 -29.00 11.75
N ARG A 56 -13.24 -29.14 11.35
CA ARG A 56 -13.63 -29.27 9.94
C ARG A 56 -13.29 -28.04 9.09
N ALA A 57 -13.39 -26.84 9.66
CA ALA A 57 -13.00 -25.60 9.01
C ALA A 57 -11.50 -25.61 8.69
N LYS A 58 -10.67 -26.00 9.65
CA LYS A 58 -9.22 -26.12 9.49
C LYS A 58 -8.87 -27.14 8.40
N ASP A 59 -9.50 -28.31 8.43
CA ASP A 59 -9.30 -29.36 7.41
C ASP A 59 -9.68 -28.89 6.00
N ALA A 60 -10.61 -27.93 5.89
CA ALA A 60 -11.01 -27.30 4.64
C ALA A 60 -10.12 -26.10 4.23
N GLY A 61 -9.05 -25.79 4.97
CA GLY A 61 -8.14 -24.66 4.69
C GLY A 61 -8.58 -23.33 5.31
N VAL A 62 -9.62 -23.32 6.16
CA VAL A 62 -10.03 -22.11 6.90
C VAL A 62 -9.16 -21.97 8.15
N SER A 63 -8.15 -21.13 8.03
CA SER A 63 -7.13 -20.95 9.07
C SER A 63 -7.54 -19.92 10.14
N LYS A 64 -8.49 -19.04 9.82
CA LYS A 64 -8.94 -17.95 10.68
C LYS A 64 -10.47 -17.88 10.69
N VAL A 65 -11.07 -17.69 11.87
CA VAL A 65 -12.52 -17.56 12.05
C VAL A 65 -12.81 -16.40 12.99
N LEU A 66 -13.61 -15.44 12.57
CA LEU A 66 -14.08 -14.32 13.39
C LEU A 66 -15.43 -14.67 14.01
N LEU A 67 -15.45 -14.74 15.34
CA LEU A 67 -16.64 -15.02 16.13
C LEU A 67 -17.41 -13.71 16.37
N THR A 68 -18.59 -13.65 15.77
CA THR A 68 -19.53 -12.55 15.90
C THR A 68 -20.03 -12.41 17.34
N GLY A 69 -19.93 -11.21 17.91
CA GLY A 69 -20.63 -10.80 19.13
C GLY A 69 -21.86 -9.98 18.79
N MET A 70 -23.06 -10.43 19.20
CA MET A 70 -24.32 -9.73 18.97
C MET A 70 -24.79 -8.92 20.18
N SER A 71 -24.37 -9.31 21.39
CA SER A 71 -24.63 -8.58 22.64
C SER A 71 -23.52 -8.80 23.68
N LEU A 72 -23.58 -8.08 24.81
CA LEU A 72 -22.67 -8.31 25.95
C LEU A 72 -22.72 -9.74 26.51
N GLY A 73 -23.86 -10.42 26.35
CA GLY A 73 -24.04 -11.81 26.78
C GLY A 73 -23.15 -12.82 26.03
N ASP A 74 -22.71 -12.48 24.81
CA ASP A 74 -21.89 -13.36 23.98
C ASP A 74 -20.41 -13.32 24.36
N VAL A 75 -19.94 -12.22 24.94
CA VAL A 75 -18.51 -11.95 25.20
C VAL A 75 -17.83 -13.09 25.98
N PRO A 76 -18.38 -13.59 27.12
CA PRO A 76 -17.71 -14.66 27.86
C PRO A 76 -17.60 -15.97 27.08
N TYR A 77 -18.59 -16.28 26.23
CA TYR A 77 -18.57 -17.49 25.41
C TYR A 77 -17.54 -17.38 24.30
N ASN A 78 -17.52 -16.28 23.55
CA ASN A 78 -16.54 -16.06 22.48
C ASN A 78 -15.11 -16.06 23.03
N GLU A 79 -14.85 -15.41 24.16
CA GLU A 79 -13.56 -15.46 24.85
C GLU A 79 -13.15 -16.89 25.26
N SER A 80 -14.11 -17.72 25.67
CA SER A 80 -13.83 -19.12 26.03
C SER A 80 -13.39 -19.94 24.82
N ILE A 81 -13.99 -19.71 23.64
CA ILE A 81 -13.60 -20.39 22.40
C ILE A 81 -12.22 -19.93 21.93
N VAL A 82 -11.98 -18.62 21.96
CA VAL A 82 -10.68 -18.04 21.60
C VAL A 82 -9.57 -18.58 22.49
N LYS A 83 -9.79 -18.73 23.81
CA LYS A 83 -8.82 -19.37 24.72
C LYS A 83 -8.53 -20.83 24.35
N LEU A 84 -9.51 -21.55 23.81
CA LEU A 84 -9.35 -22.94 23.36
C LEU A 84 -8.70 -23.06 21.97
N ARG A 85 -8.79 -22.02 21.15
CA ARG A 85 -8.32 -21.98 19.74
C ARG A 85 -7.64 -20.65 19.39
N PRO A 86 -6.61 -20.19 20.13
CA PRO A 86 -6.06 -18.83 19.99
C PRO A 86 -5.40 -18.58 18.63
N ALA A 87 -4.86 -19.63 18.00
CA ALA A 87 -4.27 -19.51 16.66
C ALA A 87 -5.32 -19.36 15.54
N GLN A 88 -6.57 -19.74 15.78
CA GLN A 88 -7.62 -19.86 14.77
C GLN A 88 -8.74 -18.83 14.95
N CYS A 89 -9.13 -18.54 16.20
CA CYS A 89 -10.32 -17.75 16.49
C CYS A 89 -10.00 -16.34 16.98
N TYR A 90 -10.78 -15.40 16.48
CA TYR A 90 -10.84 -14.00 16.90
C TYR A 90 -12.29 -13.67 17.21
N TYR A 91 -12.58 -12.51 17.80
CA TYR A 91 -13.97 -12.16 18.10
C TYR A 91 -14.22 -10.66 18.00
N THR A 92 -15.50 -10.30 17.93
CA THR A 92 -15.97 -8.93 18.00
C THR A 92 -16.68 -8.66 19.33
N ILE A 93 -16.72 -7.38 19.74
CA ILE A 93 -17.53 -6.91 20.85
C ILE A 93 -18.34 -5.70 20.37
N GLY A 94 -19.66 -5.77 20.52
CA GLY A 94 -20.61 -4.75 20.08
C GLY A 94 -22.05 -5.19 20.36
N VAL A 95 -23.02 -4.37 19.94
CA VAL A 95 -24.44 -4.63 20.11
C VAL A 95 -25.14 -4.53 18.75
N HIS A 96 -25.60 -5.69 18.28
CA HIS A 96 -26.29 -5.84 17.00
C HIS A 96 -27.67 -5.14 17.06
N PRO A 97 -28.21 -4.59 15.95
CA PRO A 97 -29.52 -3.93 15.92
C PRO A 97 -30.67 -4.76 16.52
N TYR A 98 -30.61 -6.08 16.39
CA TYR A 98 -31.55 -7.02 17.03
C TYR A 98 -31.61 -6.88 18.57
N HIS A 99 -30.48 -6.53 19.21
CA HIS A 99 -30.33 -6.33 20.65
C HIS A 99 -30.33 -4.85 21.05
N ALA A 100 -30.63 -3.92 20.12
CA ALA A 100 -30.59 -2.48 20.39
C ALA A 100 -31.48 -2.04 21.57
N SER A 101 -32.60 -2.73 21.78
CA SER A 101 -33.50 -2.49 22.91
C SER A 101 -32.85 -2.74 24.27
N GLU A 102 -31.87 -3.64 24.37
CA GLU A 102 -31.12 -3.89 25.61
C GLU A 102 -30.23 -2.70 25.97
N LEU A 103 -29.52 -2.17 24.98
CA LEU A 103 -28.68 -0.98 25.12
C LEU A 103 -29.55 0.24 25.47
N ASP A 104 -30.67 0.43 24.77
CA ASP A 104 -31.58 1.56 25.02
C ASP A 104 -32.18 1.52 26.43
N ALA A 105 -32.61 0.35 26.90
CA ALA A 105 -33.14 0.17 28.24
C ALA A 105 -32.08 0.34 29.34
N GLY A 106 -30.85 -0.14 29.10
CA GLY A 106 -29.75 -0.04 30.06
C GLY A 106 -29.05 1.33 30.08
N GLY A 107 -29.16 2.11 29.00
CA GLY A 107 -28.61 3.46 28.88
C GLY A 107 -27.11 3.52 29.12
N GLN A 108 -26.67 4.53 29.89
CA GLN A 108 -25.24 4.76 30.14
C GLN A 108 -24.56 3.59 30.86
N ALA A 109 -25.25 2.90 31.78
CA ALA A 109 -24.67 1.77 32.49
C ALA A 109 -24.31 0.60 31.54
N TYR A 110 -25.13 0.37 30.50
CA TYR A 110 -24.83 -0.62 29.47
C TYR A 110 -23.62 -0.21 28.62
N LEU A 111 -23.54 1.08 28.26
CA LEU A 111 -22.39 1.62 27.52
C LEU A 111 -21.09 1.55 28.33
N ASP A 112 -21.14 1.82 29.63
CA ASP A 112 -19.99 1.71 30.54
C ASP A 112 -19.51 0.26 30.65
N GLU A 113 -20.44 -0.71 30.72
CA GLU A 113 -20.09 -2.12 30.71
C GLU A 113 -19.46 -2.54 29.36
N LEU A 114 -20.04 -2.10 28.24
CA LEU A 114 -19.48 -2.34 26.90
C LEU A 114 -18.07 -1.75 26.76
N GLU A 115 -17.87 -0.50 27.20
CA GLU A 115 -16.56 0.17 27.23
C GLU A 115 -15.54 -0.66 28.04
N GLN A 116 -15.95 -1.14 29.21
CA GLN A 116 -15.08 -1.93 30.07
C GLN A 116 -14.71 -3.28 29.46
N LYS A 117 -15.65 -3.97 28.80
CA LYS A 117 -15.37 -5.25 28.11
C LYS A 117 -14.37 -5.05 26.98
N VAL A 118 -14.52 -4.01 26.17
CA VAL A 118 -13.57 -3.69 25.09
C VAL A 118 -12.19 -3.36 25.66
N LYS A 119 -12.11 -2.50 26.68
CA LYS A 119 -10.84 -2.15 27.34
C LYS A 119 -10.14 -3.38 27.93
N ASN A 120 -10.88 -4.27 28.59
CA ASN A 120 -10.32 -5.51 29.14
C ASN A 120 -9.78 -6.44 28.05
N ALA A 121 -10.49 -6.56 26.92
CA ALA A 121 -10.06 -7.39 25.80
C ALA A 121 -8.79 -6.84 25.11
N LEU A 122 -8.70 -5.52 24.97
CA LEU A 122 -7.52 -4.83 24.41
C LEU A 122 -6.30 -4.86 25.33
N ALA A 123 -6.50 -4.94 26.64
CA ALA A 123 -5.42 -4.96 27.63
C ALA A 123 -4.74 -6.33 27.80
N GLN A 124 -5.17 -7.37 27.08
CA GLN A 124 -4.54 -8.69 27.13
C GLN A 124 -3.19 -8.68 26.41
N ASP A 125 -2.21 -9.45 26.88
CA ASP A 125 -0.86 -9.55 26.27
C ASP A 125 -0.90 -9.94 24.78
N THR A 126 -1.90 -10.73 24.39
CA THR A 126 -2.19 -11.07 22.99
C THR A 126 -3.67 -10.81 22.73
N PRO A 127 -4.04 -9.60 22.27
CA PRO A 127 -5.43 -9.26 22.01
C PRO A 127 -6.00 -10.10 20.86
N HIS A 128 -7.15 -10.73 21.10
CA HIS A 128 -7.90 -11.48 20.08
C HIS A 128 -9.19 -10.76 19.65
N LEU A 129 -9.48 -9.60 20.27
CA LEU A 129 -10.52 -8.70 19.81
C LEU A 129 -10.09 -8.11 18.47
N ALA A 130 -10.77 -8.50 17.39
CA ALA A 130 -10.38 -8.12 16.04
C ALA A 130 -11.17 -6.92 15.50
N ALA A 131 -12.39 -6.68 15.99
CA ALA A 131 -13.23 -5.57 15.57
C ALA A 131 -14.22 -5.14 16.66
N PHE A 132 -14.68 -3.89 16.57
CA PHE A 132 -15.80 -3.39 17.36
C PHE A 132 -17.10 -3.56 16.56
N GLY A 133 -18.04 -4.35 17.08
CA GLY A 133 -19.27 -4.75 16.41
C GLY A 133 -19.76 -6.14 16.86
N GLU A 134 -20.87 -6.66 16.36
CA GLU A 134 -21.61 -6.12 15.22
C GLU A 134 -22.49 -4.93 15.62
N LEU A 135 -22.45 -3.82 14.87
CA LEU A 135 -23.30 -2.66 15.09
C LEU A 135 -23.86 -2.13 13.76
N GLY A 136 -25.04 -1.50 13.79
CA GLY A 136 -25.65 -0.95 12.58
C GLY A 136 -27.18 -0.99 12.62
N LEU A 137 -27.81 -1.25 11.47
CA LEU A 137 -29.27 -1.19 11.28
C LEU A 137 -29.82 -2.42 10.55
N ASP A 138 -30.93 -2.97 11.05
CA ASP A 138 -31.68 -4.08 10.46
C ASP A 138 -33.19 -3.80 10.49
N TYR A 139 -33.73 -3.28 9.38
CA TYR A 139 -35.16 -2.96 9.27
C TYR A 139 -36.03 -4.19 8.97
N ASP A 140 -35.45 -5.39 8.80
CA ASP A 140 -36.22 -6.65 8.74
C ASP A 140 -36.53 -7.23 10.13
N ARG A 141 -36.06 -6.56 11.19
CA ARG A 141 -36.17 -7.02 12.59
C ARG A 141 -36.80 -5.98 13.52
N GLU A 142 -37.64 -5.10 12.98
CA GLU A 142 -38.32 -4.04 13.74
C GLU A 142 -39.14 -4.55 14.93
N GLN A 143 -39.58 -5.81 14.92
CA GLN A 143 -40.27 -6.44 16.05
C GLN A 143 -39.39 -6.64 17.30
N HIS A 144 -38.06 -6.56 17.17
CA HIS A 144 -37.10 -6.68 18.29
C HIS A 144 -36.64 -5.31 18.80
N ALA A 145 -36.48 -4.35 17.90
CA ALA A 145 -36.16 -2.96 18.20
C ALA A 145 -36.67 -2.06 17.05
N SER A 146 -37.38 -0.98 17.39
CA SER A 146 -37.88 -0.03 16.38
C SER A 146 -36.72 0.69 15.67
N LYS A 147 -36.97 1.25 14.48
CA LYS A 147 -35.95 2.01 13.73
C LYS A 147 -35.28 3.09 14.57
N GLU A 148 -36.06 3.84 15.35
CA GLU A 148 -35.54 4.89 16.23
C GLU A 148 -34.61 4.35 17.31
N VAL A 149 -34.94 3.20 17.91
CA VAL A 149 -34.09 2.53 18.91
C VAL A 149 -32.80 2.03 18.27
N GLN A 150 -32.87 1.44 17.07
CA GLN A 150 -31.69 0.99 16.33
C GLN A 150 -30.77 2.16 15.96
N LYS A 151 -31.31 3.24 15.40
CA LYS A 151 -30.54 4.45 15.04
C LYS A 151 -29.85 5.06 16.26
N LYS A 152 -30.56 5.16 17.39
CA LYS A 152 -30.01 5.64 18.66
C LYS A 152 -28.87 4.74 19.17
N ALA A 153 -29.07 3.42 19.16
CA ALA A 153 -28.05 2.47 19.61
C ALA A 153 -26.82 2.45 18.69
N PHE A 154 -27.01 2.53 17.37
CA PHE A 154 -25.91 2.61 16.40
C PHE A 154 -25.07 3.86 16.63
N LYS A 155 -25.72 5.02 16.76
CA LYS A 155 -25.03 6.29 17.04
C LYS A 155 -24.30 6.26 18.39
N ALA A 156 -24.92 5.73 19.44
CA ALA A 156 -24.30 5.65 20.77
C ALA A 156 -23.02 4.80 20.77
N GLN A 157 -23.00 3.70 20.01
CA GLN A 157 -21.80 2.87 19.87
C GLN A 157 -20.70 3.54 19.04
N LEU A 158 -21.04 4.27 17.98
CA LEU A 158 -20.08 5.08 17.21
C LEU A 158 -19.47 6.21 18.07
N ASP A 159 -20.31 6.90 18.86
CA ASP A 159 -19.85 7.93 19.80
C ASP A 159 -18.90 7.33 20.86
N LEU A 160 -19.21 6.14 21.38
CA LEU A 160 -18.37 5.41 22.33
C LEU A 160 -17.01 5.03 21.73
N PHE A 161 -17.02 4.52 20.49
CA PHE A 161 -15.82 4.15 19.75
C PHE A 161 -14.89 5.35 19.57
N VAL A 162 -15.42 6.46 19.07
CA VAL A 162 -14.64 7.70 18.84
C VAL A 162 -14.14 8.29 20.15
N LYS A 163 -14.98 8.34 21.19
CA LYS A 163 -14.60 8.84 22.53
C LYS A 163 -13.35 8.13 23.07
N ASN A 164 -13.23 6.83 22.85
CA ASN A 164 -12.14 6.02 23.37
C ASN A 164 -10.93 5.91 22.42
N ASN A 165 -11.04 6.42 21.18
CA ASN A 165 -9.99 6.35 20.17
C ASN A 165 -9.44 4.92 19.99
N TRP A 166 -10.32 3.93 19.91
CA TRP A 166 -9.91 2.53 19.75
C TRP A 166 -9.32 2.30 18.36
N ASP A 167 -8.11 1.73 18.34
CA ASP A 167 -7.43 1.31 17.11
C ASP A 167 -7.95 -0.06 16.62
N LEU A 168 -9.25 -0.09 16.34
CA LEU A 168 -9.99 -1.25 15.87
C LEU A 168 -10.78 -0.87 14.61
N PRO A 169 -11.08 -1.82 13.74
CA PRO A 169 -12.08 -1.62 12.71
C PRO A 169 -13.50 -1.79 13.25
N LEU A 170 -14.47 -1.21 12.52
CA LEU A 170 -15.87 -1.49 12.76
C LEU A 170 -16.32 -2.77 12.02
N PHE A 171 -17.15 -3.57 12.67
CA PHE A 171 -17.85 -4.70 12.06
C PHE A 171 -19.34 -4.36 11.96
N LEU A 172 -19.79 -4.04 10.75
CA LEU A 172 -21.02 -3.28 10.51
C LEU A 172 -22.14 -4.15 9.95
N HIS A 173 -23.36 -3.91 10.38
CA HIS A 173 -24.56 -4.58 9.88
C HIS A 173 -25.48 -3.59 9.17
N CYS A 174 -25.90 -3.91 7.94
CA CYS A 174 -26.86 -3.10 7.19
C CYS A 174 -27.85 -3.99 6.43
N ARG A 175 -29.13 -3.91 6.79
CA ARG A 175 -30.20 -4.64 6.09
C ARG A 175 -31.44 -3.79 5.94
N ASN A 176 -31.86 -3.58 4.69
CA ASN A 176 -33.01 -2.74 4.31
C ASN A 176 -33.02 -1.34 4.96
N ALA A 177 -31.83 -0.82 5.28
CA ALA A 177 -31.64 0.41 6.05
C ALA A 177 -30.50 1.28 5.49
N PHE A 178 -30.19 1.14 4.19
CA PHE A 178 -28.99 1.71 3.56
C PHE A 178 -28.86 3.23 3.73
N ASP A 179 -29.91 3.99 3.43
CA ASP A 179 -29.84 5.46 3.44
C ASP A 179 -29.57 6.00 4.85
N ASP A 180 -30.33 5.52 5.85
CA ASP A 180 -30.11 5.87 7.26
C ASP A 180 -28.74 5.41 7.77
N PHE A 181 -28.28 4.23 7.33
CA PHE A 181 -26.97 3.71 7.70
C PHE A 181 -25.84 4.63 7.22
N VAL A 182 -25.89 5.00 5.93
CA VAL A 182 -24.90 5.91 5.31
C VAL A 182 -24.98 7.29 5.95
N GLU A 183 -26.18 7.82 6.19
CA GLU A 183 -26.38 9.12 6.85
C GLU A 183 -25.74 9.15 8.24
N ILE A 184 -25.94 8.09 9.04
CA ILE A 184 -25.41 8.02 10.41
C ILE A 184 -23.90 7.84 10.43
N ILE A 185 -23.32 6.97 9.58
CA ILE A 185 -21.90 6.64 9.67
C ILE A 185 -20.99 7.68 8.99
N SER A 186 -21.48 8.38 7.96
CA SER A 186 -20.65 9.32 7.16
C SER A 186 -19.90 10.37 8.01
N PRO A 187 -20.49 11.01 9.04
CA PRO A 187 -19.81 11.98 9.91
C PRO A 187 -18.72 11.39 10.83
N TYR A 188 -18.60 10.06 10.86
CA TYR A 188 -17.62 9.34 11.66
C TYR A 188 -16.44 8.86 10.83
N MET A 189 -16.55 8.76 9.50
CA MET A 189 -15.54 8.09 8.65
C MET A 189 -14.12 8.64 8.85
N ASP A 190 -13.95 9.97 8.91
CA ASP A 190 -12.64 10.60 9.14
C ASP A 190 -12.06 10.35 10.55
N LYS A 191 -12.85 9.74 11.45
CA LYS A 191 -12.51 9.44 12.84
C LYS A 191 -12.31 7.93 13.06
N LEU A 192 -12.44 7.11 12.02
CA LEU A 192 -12.26 5.66 12.10
C LEU A 192 -10.84 5.29 11.65
N PRO A 193 -9.94 4.87 12.55
CA PRO A 193 -8.53 4.62 12.22
C PRO A 193 -8.33 3.42 11.28
N ARG A 194 -9.30 2.49 11.25
CA ARG A 194 -9.23 1.25 10.45
C ARG A 194 -10.51 0.98 9.63
N GLY A 195 -11.24 2.03 9.30
CA GLY A 195 -12.50 1.94 8.55
C GLY A 195 -13.47 0.92 9.17
N GLY A 196 -14.03 0.06 8.32
CA GLY A 196 -14.86 -1.05 8.76
C GLY A 196 -15.24 -2.00 7.62
N LEU A 197 -15.89 -3.09 7.99
CA LEU A 197 -16.44 -4.10 7.09
C LEU A 197 -17.96 -4.10 7.21
N VAL A 198 -18.68 -3.90 6.10
CA VAL A 198 -20.13 -4.13 6.06
C VAL A 198 -20.34 -5.61 5.78
N HIS A 199 -20.81 -6.31 6.81
CA HIS A 199 -20.96 -7.76 6.78
C HIS A 199 -22.24 -8.20 6.07
N SER A 200 -22.19 -9.41 5.49
CA SER A 200 -23.31 -10.08 4.84
C SER A 200 -24.07 -9.18 3.89
N PHE A 201 -23.34 -8.41 3.07
CA PHE A 201 -23.95 -7.36 2.29
C PHE A 201 -24.84 -7.94 1.18
N VAL A 202 -26.09 -7.49 1.18
CA VAL A 202 -27.10 -7.80 0.16
C VAL A 202 -27.73 -6.47 -0.24
N GLY A 203 -27.35 -5.97 -1.42
CA GLY A 203 -27.79 -4.69 -1.93
C GLY A 203 -27.44 -4.52 -3.39
N SER A 204 -27.70 -3.33 -3.94
CA SER A 204 -27.40 -3.01 -5.33
C SER A 204 -25.92 -2.71 -5.55
N THR A 205 -25.49 -2.71 -6.81
CA THR A 205 -24.14 -2.25 -7.20
C THR A 205 -23.86 -0.83 -6.71
N SER A 206 -24.83 0.09 -6.88
CA SER A 206 -24.63 1.50 -6.51
C SER A 206 -24.48 1.69 -4.99
N GLN A 207 -25.20 0.88 -4.20
CA GLN A 207 -25.05 0.87 -2.75
C GLN A 207 -23.66 0.37 -2.34
N MET A 208 -23.20 -0.72 -2.95
CA MET A 208 -21.85 -1.25 -2.74
C MET A 208 -20.77 -0.21 -3.09
N GLU A 209 -20.84 0.40 -4.28
CA GLU A 209 -19.89 1.42 -4.72
C GLU A 209 -19.84 2.60 -3.74
N LYS A 210 -20.99 3.01 -3.22
CA LYS A 210 -21.06 4.07 -2.21
C LYS A 210 -20.35 3.67 -0.92
N LEU A 211 -20.55 2.45 -0.41
CA LEU A 211 -19.85 1.97 0.79
C LEU A 211 -18.33 1.90 0.58
N VAL A 212 -17.89 1.37 -0.56
CA VAL A 212 -16.46 1.32 -0.92
C VAL A 212 -15.88 2.73 -1.03
N SER A 213 -16.62 3.70 -1.60
CA SER A 213 -16.16 5.09 -1.70
C SER A 213 -15.98 5.78 -0.34
N LEU A 214 -16.65 5.28 0.71
CA LEU A 214 -16.46 5.74 2.08
C LEU A 214 -15.22 5.09 2.75
N GLY A 215 -14.58 4.11 2.11
CA GLY A 215 -13.47 3.34 2.68
C GLY A 215 -13.91 2.10 3.45
N LEU A 216 -15.15 1.62 3.24
CA LEU A 216 -15.65 0.40 3.88
C LEU A 216 -15.42 -0.83 2.99
N GLY A 217 -15.01 -1.94 3.61
CA GLY A 217 -14.97 -3.24 2.97
C GLY A 217 -16.36 -3.89 2.90
N ILE A 218 -16.49 -4.91 2.05
CA ILE A 218 -17.72 -5.66 1.80
C ILE A 218 -17.42 -7.15 1.93
N SER A 219 -18.12 -7.86 2.82
CA SER A 219 -18.11 -9.33 2.81
C SER A 219 -19.37 -9.90 2.18
N VAL A 220 -19.19 -11.06 1.55
CA VAL A 220 -20.23 -11.78 0.81
C VAL A 220 -20.29 -13.23 1.24
N ASN A 221 -21.52 -13.76 1.24
CA ASN A 221 -21.83 -15.14 1.62
C ASN A 221 -22.99 -15.68 0.78
N GLY A 222 -23.59 -16.81 1.19
CA GLY A 222 -24.69 -17.42 0.47
C GLY A 222 -25.93 -16.54 0.30
N PHE A 223 -26.19 -15.57 1.17
CA PHE A 223 -27.26 -14.58 0.99
C PHE A 223 -27.00 -13.63 -0.18
N SER A 224 -25.74 -13.25 -0.41
CA SER A 224 -25.30 -12.40 -1.52
C SER A 224 -25.43 -13.09 -2.89
N PHE A 225 -25.80 -14.36 -2.94
CA PHE A 225 -25.92 -15.16 -4.18
C PHE A 225 -27.36 -15.53 -4.56
N GLN A 226 -28.37 -14.95 -3.90
CA GLN A 226 -29.77 -15.36 -4.04
C GLN A 226 -30.57 -14.58 -5.10
N SER A 227 -30.06 -13.44 -5.61
CA SER A 227 -30.76 -12.61 -6.60
C SER A 227 -29.84 -12.12 -7.70
N GLN A 228 -30.41 -11.85 -8.89
CA GLN A 228 -29.68 -11.31 -10.03
C GLN A 228 -28.90 -10.03 -9.67
N GLU A 229 -29.57 -9.10 -8.98
CA GLU A 229 -28.97 -7.83 -8.54
C GLU A 229 -27.78 -8.04 -7.59
N SER A 230 -27.87 -9.02 -6.68
CA SER A 230 -26.76 -9.33 -5.77
C SER A 230 -25.59 -9.97 -6.52
N LEU A 231 -25.86 -10.83 -7.51
CA LEU A 231 -24.79 -11.42 -8.34
C LEU A 231 -24.05 -10.35 -9.15
N GLU A 232 -24.78 -9.38 -9.71
CA GLU A 232 -24.18 -8.24 -10.41
C GLU A 232 -23.34 -7.38 -9.47
N MET A 233 -23.84 -7.10 -8.26
CA MET A 233 -23.10 -6.40 -7.22
C MET A 233 -21.79 -7.15 -6.87
N VAL A 234 -21.86 -8.46 -6.57
CA VAL A 234 -20.70 -9.30 -6.24
C VAL A 234 -19.65 -9.27 -7.36
N SER A 235 -20.09 -9.34 -8.62
CA SER A 235 -19.17 -9.31 -9.77
C SER A 235 -18.35 -8.01 -9.84
N LYS A 236 -18.86 -6.92 -9.26
CA LYS A 236 -18.26 -5.58 -9.32
C LYS A 236 -17.50 -5.15 -8.07
N ILE A 237 -17.57 -5.90 -6.96
CA ILE A 237 -16.81 -5.57 -5.74
C ILE A 237 -15.31 -5.55 -6.08
N PRO A 238 -14.58 -4.44 -5.82
CA PRO A 238 -13.13 -4.40 -5.97
C PRO A 238 -12.42 -5.43 -5.08
N LEU A 239 -11.39 -6.09 -5.58
CA LEU A 239 -10.71 -7.16 -4.83
C LEU A 239 -10.06 -6.65 -3.54
N ASP A 240 -9.63 -5.40 -3.50
CA ASP A 240 -9.07 -4.72 -2.32
C ASP A 240 -10.12 -4.31 -1.28
N ALA A 241 -11.41 -4.34 -1.62
CA ALA A 241 -12.53 -4.11 -0.70
C ALA A 241 -13.28 -5.41 -0.34
N LEU A 242 -12.97 -6.54 -0.99
CA LEU A 242 -13.67 -7.81 -0.83
C LEU A 242 -13.17 -8.61 0.37
N GLN A 243 -14.07 -9.09 1.21
CA GLN A 243 -13.83 -10.17 2.16
C GLN A 243 -14.85 -11.31 1.95
N LEU A 244 -14.58 -12.48 2.54
CA LEU A 244 -15.44 -13.66 2.38
C LEU A 244 -15.89 -14.16 3.74
N GLU A 245 -17.12 -14.63 3.82
CA GLU A 245 -17.66 -15.23 5.04
C GLU A 245 -18.69 -16.31 4.72
N THR A 246 -19.06 -17.09 5.74
CA THR A 246 -20.18 -18.03 5.64
C THR A 246 -21.46 -17.53 6.29
N ASP A 247 -21.35 -16.62 7.28
CA ASP A 247 -22.43 -16.25 8.20
C ASP A 247 -23.01 -17.47 8.93
N ALA A 248 -22.16 -18.48 9.20
CA ALA A 248 -22.58 -19.74 9.79
C ALA A 248 -23.18 -19.52 11.20
N PRO A 249 -24.30 -20.18 11.53
CA PRO A 249 -24.87 -21.37 10.87
C PRO A 249 -25.84 -21.10 9.70
N TRP A 250 -25.98 -19.84 9.27
CA TRP A 250 -26.88 -19.40 8.20
C TRP A 250 -26.17 -19.30 6.84
N GLY A 251 -26.78 -18.64 5.85
CA GLY A 251 -26.09 -18.40 4.58
C GLY A 251 -25.88 -19.65 3.71
N GLU A 252 -26.76 -20.65 3.79
CA GLU A 252 -26.66 -21.88 3.00
C GLU A 252 -26.46 -21.60 1.50
N LEU A 253 -25.40 -22.20 0.94
CA LEU A 253 -25.08 -22.11 -0.49
C LEU A 253 -26.00 -23.03 -1.31
N LYS A 254 -26.88 -22.41 -2.10
CA LYS A 254 -27.84 -23.12 -2.97
C LYS A 254 -28.09 -22.34 -4.26
N GLY A 255 -28.76 -23.01 -5.20
CA GLY A 255 -29.16 -22.42 -6.49
C GLY A 255 -28.20 -22.72 -7.62
N ASP A 256 -28.54 -22.24 -8.81
CA ASP A 256 -27.83 -22.61 -10.05
C ASP A 256 -26.45 -21.98 -10.16
N VAL A 257 -26.20 -20.85 -9.49
CA VAL A 257 -24.88 -20.21 -9.41
C VAL A 257 -23.85 -21.11 -8.72
N VAL A 258 -24.26 -21.76 -7.62
CA VAL A 258 -23.41 -22.71 -6.88
C VAL A 258 -23.16 -23.95 -7.72
N LYS A 259 -24.20 -24.48 -8.39
CA LYS A 259 -24.03 -25.64 -9.29
C LYS A 259 -23.06 -25.34 -10.43
N ARG A 260 -23.08 -24.11 -10.97
CA ARG A 260 -22.20 -23.70 -12.07
C ARG A 260 -20.75 -23.55 -11.61
N TYR A 261 -20.49 -22.78 -10.56
CA TYR A 261 -19.11 -22.38 -10.24
C TYR A 261 -18.39 -23.29 -9.26
N CYS A 262 -19.10 -24.14 -8.52
CA CYS A 262 -18.49 -25.06 -7.56
C CYS A 262 -18.25 -26.47 -8.10
N GLU A 263 -18.23 -26.67 -9.42
CA GLU A 263 -17.96 -27.97 -10.05
C GLU A 263 -16.61 -28.55 -9.61
N ASN A 264 -15.59 -27.70 -9.49
CA ASN A 264 -14.23 -28.08 -9.10
C ASN A 264 -13.97 -27.98 -7.59
N ALA A 265 -15.00 -27.82 -6.75
CA ALA A 265 -14.84 -27.68 -5.30
C ALA A 265 -14.43 -29.00 -4.64
N ARG A 266 -13.63 -28.94 -3.57
CA ARG A 266 -13.27 -30.12 -2.77
C ARG A 266 -14.53 -30.74 -2.14
N PRO A 267 -14.58 -32.07 -1.95
CA PRO A 267 -15.68 -32.72 -1.25
C PRO A 267 -15.88 -32.14 0.16
N LEU A 268 -17.12 -31.87 0.54
CA LEU A 268 -17.44 -31.48 1.92
C LEU A 268 -17.39 -32.70 2.86
N PRO A 269 -17.21 -32.47 4.17
CA PRO A 269 -17.39 -33.51 5.17
C PRO A 269 -18.79 -34.15 5.08
N ALA A 270 -18.88 -35.42 5.50
CA ALA A 270 -20.17 -36.14 5.48
C ALA A 270 -21.23 -35.41 6.31
N SER A 271 -22.47 -35.32 5.82
CA SER A 271 -23.56 -34.61 6.48
C SER A 271 -24.69 -35.55 6.91
N LYS A 272 -25.10 -35.47 8.18
CA LYS A 272 -26.17 -36.29 8.78
C LYS A 272 -27.34 -35.43 9.24
N LYS A 273 -28.52 -36.05 9.38
CA LYS A 273 -29.66 -35.37 10.00
C LYS A 273 -29.33 -35.09 11.47
N ARG A 274 -29.87 -34.00 12.03
CA ARG A 274 -29.64 -33.58 13.43
C ARG A 274 -29.95 -34.67 14.48
N ASP A 275 -30.91 -35.56 14.22
CA ASP A 275 -31.29 -36.68 15.09
C ASP A 275 -30.38 -37.93 14.95
N LYS A 276 -29.45 -37.91 13.99
CA LYS A 276 -28.44 -38.95 13.75
C LYS A 276 -27.03 -38.36 13.74
N TRP A 277 -26.82 -37.31 14.53
CA TRP A 277 -25.58 -36.56 14.59
C TRP A 277 -24.37 -37.44 14.97
N ASP A 278 -23.20 -37.06 14.45
CA ASP A 278 -21.88 -37.64 14.75
C ASP A 278 -20.89 -36.48 14.72
N ALA A 279 -20.01 -36.38 15.72
CA ALA A 279 -19.09 -35.25 15.87
C ALA A 279 -18.16 -35.03 14.65
N ARG A 280 -17.93 -36.07 13.83
CA ARG A 280 -17.11 -35.99 12.61
C ARG A 280 -17.90 -35.54 11.39
N CYS A 281 -19.21 -35.46 11.50
CA CYS A 281 -20.12 -35.11 10.41
C CYS A 281 -20.69 -33.71 10.61
N MET A 282 -21.05 -33.07 9.51
CA MET A 282 -21.87 -31.86 9.50
C MET A 282 -23.33 -32.21 9.80
N VAL A 283 -24.11 -31.19 10.16
CA VAL A 283 -25.57 -31.29 10.26
C VAL A 283 -26.21 -30.79 8.96
N LYS A 284 -27.16 -31.55 8.40
CA LYS A 284 -27.91 -31.13 7.20
C LYS A 284 -28.60 -29.78 7.44
N GLU A 285 -28.55 -28.91 6.43
CA GLU A 285 -29.14 -27.56 6.41
C GLU A 285 -28.50 -26.56 7.40
N ARG A 286 -27.47 -26.97 8.16
CA ARG A 286 -26.68 -26.06 9.00
C ARG A 286 -25.39 -25.71 8.26
N ASN A 287 -25.17 -24.43 8.00
CA ASN A 287 -23.93 -23.97 7.37
C ASN A 287 -22.76 -24.03 8.36
N GLU A 288 -21.53 -24.11 7.85
CA GLU A 288 -20.30 -24.18 8.63
C GLU A 288 -19.15 -23.54 7.83
N SER A 289 -18.10 -23.07 8.50
CA SER A 289 -16.95 -22.44 7.84
C SER A 289 -16.26 -23.32 6.79
N CYS A 290 -16.39 -24.65 6.84
CA CYS A 290 -15.86 -25.52 5.78
C CYS A 290 -16.47 -25.29 4.38
N TYR A 291 -17.52 -24.47 4.25
CA TYR A 291 -18.06 -24.01 2.97
C TYR A 291 -17.28 -22.85 2.33
N MET A 292 -16.29 -22.23 2.99
CA MET A 292 -15.60 -21.02 2.50
C MET A 292 -15.03 -21.12 1.09
N GLU A 293 -14.46 -22.26 0.70
CA GLU A 293 -13.97 -22.48 -0.67
C GLU A 293 -15.07 -22.26 -1.72
N ARG A 294 -16.29 -22.70 -1.42
CA ARG A 294 -17.42 -22.55 -2.34
C ARG A 294 -17.87 -21.10 -2.45
N VAL A 295 -17.77 -20.33 -1.38
CA VAL A 295 -17.99 -18.87 -1.43
C VAL A 295 -16.96 -18.23 -2.36
N ALA A 296 -15.67 -18.56 -2.19
CA ALA A 296 -14.59 -18.07 -3.03
C ALA A 296 -14.77 -18.45 -4.51
N LEU A 297 -15.16 -19.69 -4.80
CA LEU A 297 -15.41 -20.17 -6.16
C LEU A 297 -16.59 -19.46 -6.83
N VAL A 298 -17.68 -19.22 -6.10
CA VAL A 298 -18.81 -18.44 -6.65
C VAL A 298 -18.37 -17.02 -6.98
N VAL A 299 -17.63 -16.35 -6.09
CA VAL A 299 -17.11 -14.99 -6.35
C VAL A 299 -16.15 -14.99 -7.55
N ALA A 300 -15.19 -15.92 -7.59
CA ALA A 300 -14.25 -16.05 -8.71
C ALA A 300 -14.98 -16.27 -10.04
N GLY A 301 -16.02 -17.13 -10.05
CA GLY A 301 -16.84 -17.39 -11.22
C GLY A 301 -17.63 -16.18 -11.70
N LEU A 302 -18.24 -15.42 -10.78
CA LEU A 302 -18.97 -14.19 -11.11
C LEU A 302 -18.04 -13.09 -11.64
N LYS A 303 -16.80 -13.00 -11.12
CA LYS A 303 -15.82 -11.99 -11.50
C LYS A 303 -14.98 -12.36 -12.73
N GLY A 304 -14.93 -13.64 -13.10
CA GLY A 304 -14.11 -14.13 -14.21
C GLY A 304 -12.61 -14.15 -13.91
N VAL A 305 -12.24 -14.33 -12.64
CA VAL A 305 -10.84 -14.36 -12.16
C VAL A 305 -10.51 -15.70 -11.51
N GLY A 306 -9.24 -15.92 -11.14
CA GLY A 306 -8.82 -17.13 -10.44
C GLY A 306 -9.33 -17.19 -8.99
N VAL A 307 -9.63 -18.40 -8.49
CA VAL A 307 -10.00 -18.58 -7.07
C VAL A 307 -8.83 -18.27 -6.13
N ASP A 308 -7.58 -18.49 -6.57
CA ASP A 308 -6.36 -18.12 -5.85
C ASP A 308 -6.31 -16.60 -5.61
N GLU A 309 -6.68 -15.81 -6.62
CA GLU A 309 -6.68 -14.34 -6.57
C GLU A 309 -7.74 -13.80 -5.60
N VAL A 310 -8.97 -14.34 -5.68
CA VAL A 310 -10.05 -14.00 -4.74
C VAL A 310 -9.68 -14.36 -3.31
N ALA A 311 -9.13 -15.55 -3.10
CA ALA A 311 -8.79 -16.02 -1.76
C ALA A 311 -7.64 -15.24 -1.14
N GLU A 312 -6.58 -14.92 -1.89
CA GLU A 312 -5.46 -14.12 -1.39
C GLU A 312 -5.88 -12.67 -1.14
N ALA A 313 -6.71 -12.08 -2.01
CA ALA A 313 -7.26 -10.75 -1.78
C ALA A 313 -8.10 -10.70 -0.50
N ALA A 314 -9.07 -11.61 -0.36
CA ALA A 314 -9.91 -11.70 0.84
C ALA A 314 -9.07 -11.97 2.10
N TRP A 315 -8.14 -12.90 2.05
CA TRP A 315 -7.23 -13.20 3.16
C TRP A 315 -6.44 -11.96 3.60
N ARG A 316 -5.83 -11.24 2.64
CA ARG A 316 -5.07 -10.01 2.91
C ARG A 316 -5.94 -8.96 3.60
N ASN A 317 -7.15 -8.76 3.10
CA ASN A 317 -8.11 -7.79 3.62
C ASN A 317 -8.66 -8.19 4.99
N SER A 318 -8.75 -9.48 5.30
CA SER A 318 -9.20 -9.96 6.63
C SER A 318 -8.11 -9.87 7.70
N LEU A 319 -6.83 -9.93 7.33
CA LEU A 319 -5.72 -9.70 8.26
C LEU A 319 -5.45 -8.21 8.50
N HIS A 320 -5.84 -7.37 7.55
CA HIS A 320 -5.73 -5.93 7.61
C HIS A 320 -7.11 -5.36 7.32
N SER A 321 -7.98 -5.23 8.32
CA SER A 321 -9.20 -4.44 8.13
C SER A 321 -8.79 -3.12 7.49
N PRO A 322 -9.49 -2.64 6.43
CA PRO A 322 -9.10 -1.52 5.57
C PRO A 322 -8.55 -0.43 6.45
N THR A 323 -7.23 -0.49 6.62
CA THR A 323 -6.59 0.33 7.61
C THR A 323 -6.73 1.68 6.96
N THR A 324 -7.11 2.71 7.70
CA THR A 324 -6.78 4.07 7.30
C THR A 324 -5.26 4.26 7.47
N THR A 325 -4.42 3.28 7.09
CA THR A 325 -3.44 3.68 6.10
C THR A 325 -4.29 4.15 4.95
N MET A 326 -4.38 5.47 4.71
CA MET A 326 -4.60 5.91 3.35
C MET A 326 -3.54 5.16 2.52
N VAL A 327 -3.89 3.99 2.01
CA VAL A 327 -3.21 3.32 0.93
C VAL A 327 -3.35 4.38 -0.11
N PHE A 328 -2.23 5.04 -0.37
CA PHE A 328 -2.19 6.10 -1.33
C PHE A 328 -2.84 5.56 -2.61
N ASN A 329 -4.05 6.02 -2.92
CA ASN A 329 -4.77 5.46 -4.03
C ASN A 329 -4.13 6.05 -5.28
N MET A 330 -3.29 5.25 -5.95
CA MET A 330 -2.56 5.73 -7.11
C MET A 330 -3.49 6.16 -8.25
N SER A 331 -4.71 5.63 -8.29
CA SER A 331 -5.73 6.01 -9.26
C SER A 331 -6.43 7.34 -8.93
N SER A 332 -6.31 7.86 -7.71
CA SER A 332 -6.87 9.18 -7.35
C SER A 332 -5.94 10.34 -7.70
N VAL A 333 -4.74 10.05 -8.19
CA VAL A 333 -3.72 11.04 -8.57
C VAL A 333 -4.04 11.56 -9.96
N PRO A 334 -4.30 12.87 -10.13
CA PRO A 334 -4.58 13.43 -11.45
C PRO A 334 -3.35 13.34 -12.36
N ASP A 335 -3.56 13.10 -13.65
CA ASP A 335 -2.52 13.33 -14.65
C ASP A 335 -2.15 14.83 -14.70
N PHE A 336 -0.98 15.12 -15.26
CA PHE A 336 -0.37 16.46 -15.25
C PHE A 336 -1.33 17.56 -15.71
N ASP A 337 -2.14 17.31 -16.74
CA ASP A 337 -3.10 18.28 -17.27
C ASP A 337 -4.29 18.57 -16.35
N TYR A 338 -4.59 17.65 -15.45
CA TYR A 338 -5.72 17.70 -14.52
C TYR A 338 -5.28 18.01 -13.08
N LEU A 339 -3.99 18.32 -12.88
CA LEU A 339 -3.51 18.78 -11.58
C LEU A 339 -4.25 20.06 -11.16
N PRO A 340 -4.69 20.13 -9.90
CA PRO A 340 -5.40 21.29 -9.38
C PRO A 340 -4.50 22.54 -9.43
N LYS A 341 -5.12 23.70 -9.63
CA LYS A 341 -4.37 24.96 -9.65
C LYS A 341 -3.84 25.27 -8.25
N VAL A 342 -2.53 25.51 -8.16
CA VAL A 342 -1.88 26.03 -6.96
C VAL A 342 -1.66 27.54 -7.15
N GLU A 343 -2.13 28.35 -6.19
CA GLU A 343 -2.00 29.81 -6.27
C GLU A 343 -0.52 30.24 -6.28
N GLY A 344 -0.17 31.17 -7.16
CA GLY A 344 1.21 31.67 -7.30
C GLY A 344 2.20 30.72 -7.98
N MET A 345 1.76 29.53 -8.41
CA MET A 345 2.62 28.53 -9.05
C MET A 345 2.18 28.24 -10.50
N PRO A 346 3.11 27.84 -11.40
CA PRO A 346 2.77 27.46 -12.77
C PRO A 346 1.97 26.15 -12.84
N LYS A 347 1.40 25.87 -14.03
CA LYS A 347 0.67 24.62 -14.31
C LYS A 347 1.60 23.42 -14.11
N GLY A 348 1.05 22.36 -13.51
CA GLY A 348 1.79 21.14 -13.19
C GLY A 348 2.35 21.12 -11.76
N CYS A 349 2.05 22.12 -10.93
CA CYS A 349 2.41 22.08 -9.51
C CYS A 349 1.52 21.06 -8.79
N ALA A 350 2.12 20.05 -8.17
CA ALA A 350 1.42 18.95 -7.49
C ALA A 350 1.32 19.15 -5.96
N TRP A 351 1.53 20.37 -5.47
CA TRP A 351 1.42 20.67 -4.04
C TRP A 351 0.00 20.38 -3.53
N GLY A 352 -0.08 19.83 -2.32
CA GLY A 352 -1.34 19.39 -1.73
C GLY A 352 -1.85 18.03 -2.21
N ILE A 353 -1.32 17.44 -3.28
CA ILE A 353 -1.77 16.11 -3.78
C ILE A 353 -1.49 15.00 -2.76
N PHE A 354 -0.38 15.11 -2.03
CA PHE A 354 0.05 14.11 -1.06
C PHE A 354 -0.24 14.51 0.40
N ASP A 355 -0.84 15.68 0.63
CA ASP A 355 -1.17 16.15 1.97
C ASP A 355 -2.18 15.23 2.64
N ARG A 356 -2.01 15.01 3.95
CA ARG A 356 -2.88 14.11 4.74
C ARG A 356 -3.19 14.75 6.08
N ASP A 357 -4.46 14.63 6.50
CA ASP A 357 -4.92 15.07 7.82
C ASP A 357 -4.58 16.55 8.13
N GLY A 358 -4.65 17.39 7.10
CA GLY A 358 -4.29 18.81 7.20
C GLY A 358 -2.79 19.08 7.39
N LYS A 359 -1.93 18.07 7.27
CA LYS A 359 -0.47 18.19 7.30
C LYS A 359 0.09 18.16 5.88
N LYS A 360 1.04 19.07 5.66
CA LYS A 360 1.81 19.13 4.43
C LYS A 360 2.72 17.92 4.31
N ASP A 361 2.67 17.28 3.15
CA ASP A 361 3.61 16.22 2.79
C ASP A 361 5.04 16.76 2.62
N GLN A 362 6.03 15.92 2.92
CA GLN A 362 7.47 16.26 2.92
C GLN A 362 8.32 15.33 2.04
N VAL A 363 7.73 14.30 1.42
CA VAL A 363 8.48 13.27 0.64
C VAL A 363 8.01 13.12 -0.81
N GLY A 364 6.92 13.79 -1.18
CA GLY A 364 6.40 13.91 -2.54
C GLY A 364 6.13 12.57 -3.22
N THR A 365 6.67 12.37 -4.41
CA THR A 365 6.39 11.18 -5.24
C THR A 365 6.89 9.88 -4.63
N LEU A 366 7.71 9.92 -3.58
CA LEU A 366 8.04 8.71 -2.82
C LEU A 366 6.79 8.05 -2.21
N ASN A 367 5.69 8.78 -2.04
CA ASN A 367 4.39 8.23 -1.66
C ASN A 367 3.83 7.19 -2.66
N PHE A 368 4.35 7.13 -3.89
CA PHE A 368 4.06 6.05 -4.84
C PHE A 368 4.67 4.71 -4.44
N LEU A 369 5.67 4.68 -3.55
CA LEU A 369 6.19 3.45 -2.96
C LEU A 369 5.25 2.92 -1.88
N THR A 370 4.09 2.41 -2.30
CA THR A 370 3.12 1.76 -1.41
C THR A 370 3.64 0.39 -0.96
N PRO A 371 3.12 -0.18 0.13
CA PRO A 371 3.51 -1.53 0.55
C PRO A 371 3.35 -2.59 -0.55
N GLU A 372 2.34 -2.43 -1.42
CA GLU A 372 2.14 -3.30 -2.56
C GLU A 372 3.24 -3.14 -3.62
N VAL A 373 3.58 -1.91 -4.00
CA VAL A 373 4.66 -1.62 -4.94
C VAL A 373 5.99 -2.17 -4.42
N VAL A 374 6.30 -1.96 -3.14
CA VAL A 374 7.53 -2.46 -2.49
C VAL A 374 7.58 -4.00 -2.52
N ARG A 375 6.47 -4.65 -2.19
CA ARG A 375 6.37 -6.12 -2.21
C ARG A 375 6.51 -6.68 -3.63
N ASN A 376 5.90 -6.03 -4.62
CA ASN A 376 6.01 -6.45 -6.02
C ASN A 376 7.44 -6.26 -6.54
N ALA A 377 8.12 -5.19 -6.14
CA ALA A 377 9.53 -4.99 -6.46
C ALA A 377 10.43 -6.11 -5.91
N ALA A 378 10.12 -6.68 -4.75
CA ALA A 378 10.87 -7.80 -4.19
C ALA A 378 10.82 -9.06 -5.09
N LEU A 379 9.82 -9.21 -5.96
CA LEU A 379 9.74 -10.30 -6.94
C LEU A 379 10.79 -10.19 -8.05
N GLU A 380 11.43 -9.02 -8.20
CA GLU A 380 12.54 -8.85 -9.13
C GLU A 380 13.82 -9.56 -8.65
N VAL A 381 13.93 -9.90 -7.36
CA VAL A 381 15.06 -10.62 -6.77
C VAL A 381 14.96 -12.11 -7.09
N LYS A 382 15.64 -12.54 -8.15
CA LYS A 382 15.62 -13.90 -8.73
C LYS A 382 17.02 -14.52 -8.77
N ASP A 383 18.06 -13.72 -8.96
CA ASP A 383 19.43 -14.17 -9.15
C ASP A 383 20.24 -14.14 -7.84
N GLY A 384 19.83 -13.33 -6.86
CA GLY A 384 20.57 -13.11 -5.63
C GLY A 384 21.83 -12.26 -5.82
N VAL A 385 21.86 -11.45 -6.89
CA VAL A 385 22.99 -10.58 -7.24
C VAL A 385 22.71 -9.16 -6.78
N SER A 386 23.67 -8.55 -6.09
CA SER A 386 23.63 -7.15 -5.65
C SER A 386 24.71 -6.34 -6.37
N ILE A 387 24.34 -5.17 -6.87
CA ILE A 387 25.22 -4.24 -7.59
C ILE A 387 25.14 -2.86 -6.93
N SER A 388 26.29 -2.36 -6.46
CA SER A 388 26.40 -0.99 -5.94
C SER A 388 26.31 0.02 -7.07
N LEU A 389 25.50 1.06 -6.87
CA LEU A 389 25.34 2.17 -7.82
C LEU A 389 26.04 3.45 -7.35
N ASN A 390 26.92 3.32 -6.34
CA ASN A 390 27.59 4.42 -5.66
C ASN A 390 28.97 4.65 -6.28
N TRP A 391 29.14 5.79 -6.92
CA TRP A 391 30.42 6.25 -7.42
C TRP A 391 31.30 6.77 -6.26
N PRO A 392 32.63 6.62 -6.31
CA PRO A 392 33.50 7.03 -5.21
C PRO A 392 33.35 8.52 -4.87
N LEU A 393 33.31 8.86 -3.57
CA LEU A 393 33.11 10.25 -3.12
C LEU A 393 34.19 11.22 -3.62
N ASN A 394 35.39 10.72 -3.92
CA ASN A 394 36.52 11.50 -4.42
C ASN A 394 36.66 11.46 -5.96
N ALA A 395 35.74 10.83 -6.69
CA ALA A 395 35.88 10.62 -8.13
C ALA A 395 35.98 11.93 -8.93
N MET A 396 35.28 12.98 -8.47
CA MET A 396 35.32 14.32 -9.08
C MET A 396 36.52 15.17 -8.64
N ASN A 397 37.33 14.75 -7.66
CA ASN A 397 38.43 15.58 -7.13
C ASN A 397 39.41 16.02 -8.23
N LYS A 398 39.65 15.16 -9.23
CA LYS A 398 40.54 15.43 -10.37
C LYS A 398 40.06 16.58 -11.28
N LEU A 399 38.78 16.94 -11.20
CA LEU A 399 38.15 17.98 -12.03
C LEU A 399 38.08 19.35 -11.33
N ASN A 400 38.36 19.40 -10.02
CA ASN A 400 38.42 20.63 -9.24
C ASN A 400 37.23 21.59 -9.51
N ILE A 401 36.00 21.09 -9.30
CA ILE A 401 34.77 21.84 -9.58
C ILE A 401 34.72 23.12 -8.73
N PRO A 402 34.73 24.32 -9.34
CA PRO A 402 34.69 25.57 -8.59
C PRO A 402 33.43 25.66 -7.70
N GLY A 403 33.62 26.03 -6.43
CA GLY A 403 32.52 26.23 -5.48
C GLY A 403 32.03 24.98 -4.74
N ARG A 404 32.50 23.77 -5.11
CA ARG A 404 32.25 22.53 -4.34
C ARG A 404 33.56 22.03 -3.72
N LEU A 405 33.56 21.84 -2.40
CA LEU A 405 34.74 21.32 -1.70
C LEU A 405 35.04 19.89 -2.15
N ALA A 406 36.28 19.64 -2.59
CA ALA A 406 36.76 18.30 -2.91
C ALA A 406 36.69 17.38 -1.68
N ALA A 407 36.36 16.11 -1.89
CA ALA A 407 36.25 15.15 -0.79
C ALA A 407 37.62 14.90 -0.15
N GLN A 408 37.67 14.96 1.18
CA GLN A 408 38.86 14.75 2.01
C GLN A 408 38.64 13.55 2.93
N HIS A 409 39.68 12.72 3.06
CA HIS A 409 39.71 11.55 3.93
C HIS A 409 40.90 11.66 4.86
N LYS A 410 40.64 11.72 6.17
CA LYS A 410 41.68 11.82 7.20
C LYS A 410 41.63 10.57 8.07
N ILE A 411 42.70 9.79 8.00
CA ILE A 411 42.88 8.59 8.82
C ILE A 411 43.35 8.97 10.22
N LEU A 412 42.74 8.36 11.24
CA LEU A 412 43.09 8.51 12.64
C LEU A 412 43.57 7.16 13.19
N TYR A 413 44.75 7.15 13.82
CA TYR A 413 45.17 6.00 14.61
C TYR A 413 44.73 6.21 16.06
N ILE A 414 43.82 5.37 16.55
CA ILE A 414 43.12 5.59 17.82
C ILE A 414 44.05 5.68 19.04
N PRO A 415 45.11 4.86 19.17
CA PRO A 415 46.06 5.01 20.27
C PRO A 415 46.78 6.37 20.29
N GLU A 416 46.88 7.06 19.14
CA GLU A 416 47.44 8.42 19.05
C GLU A 416 46.36 9.49 19.25
N SER A 417 45.17 9.34 18.65
CA SER A 417 44.09 10.35 18.71
C SER A 417 43.35 10.37 20.04
N MET A 418 43.31 9.24 20.77
CA MET A 418 42.69 9.09 22.09
C MET A 418 43.73 8.76 23.15
N ALA A 419 44.84 9.50 23.20
CA ALA A 419 45.98 9.25 24.09
C ALA A 419 45.64 9.19 25.60
N ALA A 420 44.47 9.69 26.02
CA ALA A 420 43.98 9.62 27.39
C ALA A 420 43.27 8.31 27.76
N MET A 421 42.96 7.45 26.78
CA MET A 421 42.32 6.14 26.99
C MET A 421 43.39 5.04 27.11
N PRO A 422 43.23 4.05 28.02
CA PRO A 422 44.21 2.97 28.19
C PRO A 422 44.10 1.95 27.05
N PHE A 423 44.73 2.24 25.92
CA PHE A 423 44.81 1.36 24.74
C PHE A 423 46.02 0.40 24.77
N GLU A 424 46.53 0.04 25.95
CA GLU A 424 47.73 -0.81 26.07
C GLU A 424 47.62 -2.07 25.19
N GLN A 425 48.50 -2.17 24.18
CA GLN A 425 48.60 -3.24 23.19
C GLN A 425 47.48 -3.32 22.12
N GLY A 426 46.52 -2.39 22.10
CA GLY A 426 45.48 -2.30 21.07
C GLY A 426 45.93 -1.61 19.78
N LYS A 427 45.44 -2.08 18.63
CA LYS A 427 45.59 -1.44 17.32
C LYS A 427 44.20 -1.17 16.76
N SER A 428 43.84 0.10 16.56
CA SER A 428 42.54 0.50 16.02
C SER A 428 42.67 1.76 15.17
N TRP A 429 41.81 1.89 14.16
CA TRP A 429 41.78 2.98 13.21
C TRP A 429 40.36 3.54 13.12
N ASP A 430 40.27 4.87 13.09
CA ASP A 430 39.06 5.62 12.74
C ASP A 430 39.39 6.53 11.55
N ASP A 431 38.39 7.20 11.01
CA ASP A 431 38.58 8.22 9.99
C ASP A 431 37.54 9.35 10.06
N GLU A 432 37.87 10.45 9.41
CA GLU A 432 36.99 11.59 9.19
C GLU A 432 36.83 11.82 7.68
N LEU A 433 35.60 12.06 7.24
CA LEU A 433 35.25 12.44 5.88
C LEU A 433 34.66 13.86 5.86
N SER A 434 35.19 14.71 4.96
CA SER A 434 34.63 16.04 4.69
C SER A 434 34.46 16.22 3.20
N PHE A 435 33.24 16.50 2.75
CA PHE A 435 32.90 16.60 1.33
C PHE A 435 31.66 17.46 1.13
N ASN A 436 31.51 18.04 -0.06
CA ASN A 436 30.25 18.63 -0.48
C ASN A 436 29.29 17.50 -0.90
N THR A 437 28.04 17.50 -0.42
CA THR A 437 27.13 16.37 -0.66
C THR A 437 26.62 16.27 -2.11
N GLN A 438 27.01 17.20 -2.98
CA GLN A 438 26.74 17.21 -4.42
C GLN A 438 28.02 16.95 -5.25
N CYS A 439 29.02 16.23 -4.73
CA CYS A 439 30.33 16.04 -5.40
C CYS A 439 30.57 14.65 -6.02
N SER A 440 29.62 13.72 -5.87
CA SER A 440 29.68 12.36 -6.43
C SER A 440 28.24 11.85 -6.61
N SER A 441 28.01 10.54 -6.73
CA SER A 441 26.65 9.98 -6.71
C SER A 441 25.86 10.60 -5.57
N GLN A 442 24.69 11.13 -5.89
CA GLN A 442 23.87 11.86 -4.92
C GLN A 442 22.38 11.63 -5.14
N TRP A 443 21.61 11.90 -4.09
CA TRP A 443 20.21 12.34 -4.16
C TRP A 443 20.14 13.82 -3.82
N ASP A 444 19.26 14.52 -4.52
CA ASP A 444 18.86 15.88 -4.20
C ASP A 444 17.54 15.91 -3.43
N SER A 445 17.51 16.69 -2.34
CA SER A 445 16.29 16.92 -1.58
C SER A 445 15.36 17.89 -2.31
N LEU A 446 14.12 17.96 -1.84
CA LEU A 446 13.12 18.85 -2.41
C LEU A 446 13.37 20.34 -2.05
N CYS A 447 14.42 20.61 -1.27
CA CYS A 447 14.96 21.95 -0.99
C CYS A 447 16.15 22.33 -1.89
N HIS A 448 16.73 21.40 -2.65
CA HIS A 448 17.97 21.63 -3.38
C HIS A 448 17.83 22.72 -4.46
N PHE A 449 16.69 22.73 -5.17
CA PHE A 449 16.40 23.69 -6.22
C PHE A 449 14.99 24.28 -6.04
N GLN A 450 14.92 25.55 -5.65
CA GLN A 450 13.66 26.27 -5.44
C GLN A 450 13.00 26.66 -6.77
N HIS A 451 11.69 26.92 -6.74
CA HIS A 451 11.04 27.63 -7.83
C HIS A 451 11.56 29.06 -7.89
N GLN A 452 12.16 29.43 -9.02
CA GLN A 452 12.99 30.63 -9.11
C GLN A 452 12.20 31.92 -8.94
N ASP A 453 10.96 31.98 -9.43
CA ASP A 453 10.14 33.19 -9.35
C ASP A 453 9.49 33.41 -7.98
N SER A 454 9.16 32.32 -7.25
CA SER A 454 8.50 32.41 -5.93
C SER A 454 9.48 32.29 -4.76
N GLY A 455 10.67 31.73 -4.97
CA GLY A 455 11.63 31.42 -3.92
C GLY A 455 11.17 30.30 -2.98
N LEU A 456 10.10 29.57 -3.30
CA LEU A 456 9.60 28.47 -2.48
C LEU A 456 10.19 27.14 -2.93
N ALA A 457 10.31 26.19 -2.01
CA ALA A 457 10.59 24.77 -2.21
C ALA A 457 9.28 23.95 -2.21
N TYR A 458 9.39 22.62 -2.31
CA TYR A 458 8.21 21.75 -2.39
C TYR A 458 7.17 22.04 -1.30
N ASN A 459 5.90 21.97 -1.72
CA ASN A 459 4.71 22.19 -0.91
C ASN A 459 4.68 23.55 -0.19
N GLY A 460 5.33 24.56 -0.76
CA GLY A 460 5.42 25.91 -0.22
C GLY A 460 6.37 26.05 0.96
N ALA A 461 7.32 25.13 1.13
CA ALA A 461 8.40 25.29 2.08
C ALA A 461 9.28 26.49 1.69
N ASN A 462 9.87 27.17 2.68
CA ASN A 462 10.71 28.35 2.44
C ASN A 462 12.07 28.11 3.12
N PRO A 463 13.00 27.43 2.43
CA PRO A 463 14.29 27.09 3.02
C PRO A 463 15.17 28.34 3.16
N ASP A 464 15.79 28.45 4.32
CA ASP A 464 16.87 29.39 4.59
C ASP A 464 17.95 28.70 5.45
N LYS A 465 19.01 29.42 5.79
CA LYS A 465 20.12 28.86 6.56
C LYS A 465 19.69 28.38 7.95
N GLU A 466 18.74 29.05 8.59
CA GLU A 466 18.29 28.70 9.93
C GLU A 466 17.37 27.47 9.89
N ALA A 467 16.41 27.45 8.96
CA ALA A 467 15.48 26.34 8.76
C ALA A 467 16.18 25.03 8.36
N LEU A 468 17.33 25.12 7.69
CA LEU A 468 18.12 23.96 7.26
C LEU A 468 19.23 23.55 8.25
N SER A 469 19.56 24.40 9.23
CA SER A 469 20.57 24.10 10.26
C SER A 469 19.90 23.61 11.55
N ILE A 470 19.16 22.51 11.44
CA ILE A 470 18.39 21.93 12.55
C ILE A 470 19.05 20.66 13.10
N ASP A 471 18.87 20.40 14.39
CA ASP A 471 19.49 19.26 15.07
C ASP A 471 18.57 18.03 15.18
N SER A 472 17.30 18.14 14.80
CA SER A 472 16.31 17.06 14.90
C SER A 472 15.30 17.05 13.77
N THR A 473 15.10 15.87 13.17
CA THR A 473 14.10 15.61 12.13
C THR A 473 12.67 15.82 12.61
N ASP A 474 12.36 15.54 13.87
CA ASP A 474 11.00 15.72 14.42
C ASP A 474 10.56 17.19 14.41
N SER A 475 11.51 18.10 14.58
CA SER A 475 11.28 19.55 14.51
C SER A 475 11.43 20.12 13.10
N ASN A 476 11.91 19.32 12.16
CA ASN A 476 12.23 19.75 10.80
C ASN A 476 10.95 19.86 9.96
N LYS A 477 10.72 21.07 9.43
CA LYS A 477 9.58 21.36 8.55
C LYS A 477 9.98 21.42 7.09
N MET A 478 11.27 21.37 6.78
CA MET A 478 11.77 21.43 5.42
C MET A 478 11.71 20.03 4.79
N PRO A 479 11.32 19.89 3.51
CA PRO A 479 11.27 18.58 2.83
C PRO A 479 12.69 18.09 2.44
N THR A 480 13.51 17.82 3.45
CA THR A 480 14.88 17.33 3.33
C THR A 480 14.97 15.80 3.44
N LEU A 481 16.14 15.23 3.10
CA LEU A 481 16.30 13.78 2.93
C LEU A 481 16.13 12.96 4.21
N ASP A 482 16.34 13.55 5.39
CA ASP A 482 16.17 12.88 6.68
C ASP A 482 14.75 12.31 6.88
N HIS A 483 13.72 12.97 6.33
CA HIS A 483 12.34 12.49 6.41
C HIS A 483 12.13 11.13 5.72
N TRP A 484 13.02 10.72 4.82
CA TRP A 484 12.96 9.41 4.16
C TRP A 484 13.10 8.26 5.17
N HIS A 485 13.88 8.44 6.24
CA HIS A 485 14.11 7.38 7.22
C HIS A 485 12.85 6.98 7.98
N SER A 486 11.95 7.93 8.24
CA SER A 486 10.68 7.67 8.93
C SER A 486 9.79 6.67 8.19
N ARG A 487 9.98 6.54 6.87
CA ARG A 487 9.23 5.64 5.99
C ARG A 487 10.05 4.46 5.46
N GLY A 488 11.27 4.25 5.97
CA GLY A 488 12.15 3.16 5.53
C GLY A 488 12.94 3.43 4.24
N CYS A 489 13.09 4.70 3.86
CA CYS A 489 13.81 5.18 2.67
C CYS A 489 13.22 4.66 1.34
N ILE A 490 14.07 4.40 0.34
CA ILE A 490 13.65 3.82 -0.93
C ILE A 490 13.86 2.31 -0.86
N ALA A 491 12.77 1.57 -1.03
CA ALA A 491 12.75 0.20 -1.51
C ALA A 491 11.68 0.15 -2.61
N GLY A 492 12.02 -0.30 -3.81
CA GLY A 492 11.10 -0.25 -4.94
C GLY A 492 11.65 -0.93 -6.17
N ARG A 493 10.96 -0.79 -7.30
CA ARG A 493 11.40 -1.37 -8.56
C ARG A 493 12.20 -0.33 -9.33
N GLY A 494 13.46 -0.63 -9.62
CA GLY A 494 14.30 0.17 -10.51
C GLY A 494 14.14 -0.28 -11.95
N VAL A 495 14.14 0.67 -12.88
CA VAL A 495 14.15 0.40 -14.32
C VAL A 495 15.29 1.17 -14.98
N LEU A 496 16.17 0.44 -15.67
CA LEU A 496 17.32 1.03 -16.37
C LEU A 496 16.99 1.28 -17.85
N ILE A 497 17.08 2.55 -18.25
CA ILE A 497 17.19 2.99 -19.64
C ILE A 497 18.66 3.18 -19.98
N ASP A 498 19.25 2.18 -20.64
CA ASP A 498 20.66 2.18 -21.03
C ASP A 498 20.84 2.87 -22.39
N TYR A 499 20.62 4.18 -22.39
CA TYR A 499 20.59 4.97 -23.61
C TYR A 499 21.95 5.00 -24.32
N ALA A 500 23.06 5.03 -23.58
CA ALA A 500 24.40 4.99 -24.16
C ALA A 500 24.64 3.72 -25.00
N SER A 501 24.31 2.53 -24.48
CA SER A 501 24.42 1.28 -25.24
C SER A 501 23.43 1.24 -26.41
N TYR A 502 22.21 1.75 -26.22
CA TYR A 502 21.21 1.83 -27.28
C TYR A 502 21.67 2.72 -28.44
N ALA A 503 22.22 3.90 -28.14
CA ALA A 503 22.73 4.83 -29.12
C ALA A 503 23.87 4.22 -29.94
N GLU A 504 24.81 3.53 -29.28
CA GLU A 504 25.89 2.79 -29.95
C GLU A 504 25.32 1.71 -30.90
N GLU A 505 24.38 0.89 -30.43
CA GLU A 505 23.76 -0.18 -31.21
C GLU A 505 22.96 0.33 -32.42
N LYS A 506 22.38 1.53 -32.32
CA LYS A 506 21.63 2.19 -33.41
C LYS A 506 22.49 3.08 -34.30
N GLY A 507 23.78 3.28 -33.97
CA GLY A 507 24.66 4.19 -34.69
C GLY A 507 24.27 5.67 -34.55
N ILE A 508 23.69 6.04 -33.41
CA ILE A 508 23.34 7.43 -33.06
C ILE A 508 24.60 8.12 -32.52
N GLU A 509 24.94 9.29 -33.07
CA GLU A 509 26.06 10.09 -32.57
C GLU A 509 25.73 10.63 -31.17
N PHE A 510 26.51 10.19 -30.18
CA PHE A 510 26.20 10.41 -28.78
C PHE A 510 27.47 10.49 -27.93
N HIS A 511 27.52 11.45 -27.01
CA HIS A 511 28.58 11.57 -26.02
C HIS A 511 28.02 12.20 -24.73
N ALA A 512 28.55 11.80 -23.57
CA ALA A 512 28.11 12.32 -22.28
C ALA A 512 28.27 13.85 -22.11
N PHE A 513 29.19 14.44 -22.87
CA PHE A 513 29.55 15.86 -22.80
C PHE A 513 29.28 16.66 -24.08
N ASP A 514 28.37 16.20 -24.95
CA ASP A 514 27.97 16.95 -26.16
C ASP A 514 26.68 17.76 -25.98
N GLY A 515 25.98 17.60 -24.85
CA GLY A 515 24.73 18.31 -24.59
C GLY A 515 23.56 17.74 -25.39
N ASN A 516 23.60 16.43 -25.67
CA ASN A 516 22.48 15.72 -26.27
C ASN A 516 21.27 15.77 -25.32
N ARG A 517 20.07 15.92 -25.89
CA ARG A 517 18.79 15.99 -25.17
C ARG A 517 18.02 14.72 -25.47
N ILE A 518 17.95 13.81 -24.49
CA ILE A 518 17.23 12.54 -24.63
C ILE A 518 15.73 12.85 -24.47
N SER A 519 14.95 12.74 -25.56
CA SER A 519 13.53 13.06 -25.56
C SER A 519 12.67 11.94 -24.95
N VAL A 520 11.37 12.20 -24.77
CA VAL A 520 10.43 11.15 -24.33
C VAL A 520 10.36 10.02 -25.36
N GLU A 521 10.39 10.34 -26.65
CA GLU A 521 10.43 9.35 -27.73
C GLU A 521 11.69 8.50 -27.66
N ASP A 522 12.86 9.10 -27.39
CA ASP A 522 14.11 8.38 -27.21
C ASP A 522 14.05 7.39 -26.03
N LEU A 523 13.49 7.84 -24.89
CA LEU A 523 13.33 7.03 -23.69
C LEU A 523 12.38 5.84 -23.93
N GLU A 524 11.21 6.08 -24.54
CA GLU A 524 10.24 5.03 -24.87
C GLU A 524 10.78 4.07 -25.94
N ALA A 525 11.52 4.57 -26.94
CA ALA A 525 12.15 3.73 -27.96
C ALA A 525 13.26 2.84 -27.38
N CYS A 526 14.06 3.37 -26.46
CA CYS A 526 15.06 2.60 -25.73
C CYS A 526 14.40 1.55 -24.83
N ALA A 527 13.36 1.93 -24.07
CA ALA A 527 12.59 1.00 -23.24
C ALA A 527 12.00 -0.16 -24.06
N ALA A 528 11.40 0.14 -25.22
CA ALA A 528 10.86 -0.86 -26.13
C ALA A 528 11.96 -1.79 -26.69
N HIS A 529 13.14 -1.27 -27.04
CA HIS A 529 14.29 -2.07 -27.47
C HIS A 529 14.81 -3.00 -26.35
N GLN A 530 14.83 -2.50 -25.12
CA GLN A 530 15.22 -3.23 -23.91
C GLN A 530 14.11 -4.16 -23.39
N LYS A 531 12.89 -4.08 -23.94
CA LYS A 531 11.70 -4.81 -23.52
C LYS A 531 11.35 -4.59 -22.04
N VAL A 532 11.45 -3.35 -21.59
CA VAL A 532 11.02 -2.95 -20.24
C VAL A 532 9.74 -2.15 -20.33
N GLU A 533 8.77 -2.49 -19.49
CA GLU A 533 7.53 -1.73 -19.33
C GLU A 533 7.58 -0.95 -18.02
N PHE A 534 7.28 0.34 -18.09
CA PHE A 534 7.19 1.20 -16.91
C PHE A 534 5.93 0.89 -16.10
N GLN A 535 6.07 0.84 -14.79
CA GLN A 535 4.99 0.65 -13.84
C GLN A 535 4.93 1.82 -12.85
N PRO A 536 3.73 2.17 -12.36
CA PRO A 536 3.58 3.13 -11.29
C PRO A 536 4.41 2.76 -10.06
N GLY A 537 5.14 3.74 -9.51
CA GLY A 537 6.07 3.55 -8.39
C GLY A 537 7.49 3.15 -8.78
N ASP A 538 7.79 3.00 -10.07
CA ASP A 538 9.15 2.74 -10.55
C ASP A 538 10.12 3.88 -10.17
N ILE A 539 11.38 3.52 -9.96
CA ILE A 539 12.52 4.43 -9.91
C ILE A 539 13.16 4.41 -11.31
N LEU A 540 13.03 5.50 -12.04
CA LEU A 540 13.63 5.62 -13.38
C LEU A 540 15.13 5.85 -13.25
N ILE A 541 15.94 5.06 -13.97
CA ILE A 541 17.39 5.22 -14.00
C ILE A 541 17.85 5.32 -15.45
N VAL A 542 18.52 6.41 -15.81
CA VAL A 542 18.99 6.66 -17.19
C VAL A 542 20.51 6.69 -17.25
N ARG A 543 21.11 5.84 -18.10
CA ARG A 543 22.56 5.79 -18.33
C ARG A 543 22.95 6.54 -19.60
N THR A 544 23.84 7.52 -19.43
CA THR A 544 24.46 8.37 -20.45
C THR A 544 25.95 8.08 -20.66
N GLY A 545 26.56 7.28 -19.78
CA GLY A 545 27.99 6.98 -19.77
C GLY A 545 28.86 8.05 -19.11
N ALA A 546 28.29 9.07 -18.49
CA ALA A 546 29.03 10.24 -17.98
C ALA A 546 30.11 9.88 -16.94
N THR A 547 29.77 9.09 -15.91
CA THR A 547 30.75 8.67 -14.88
C THR A 547 31.90 7.86 -15.48
N GLU A 548 31.61 6.99 -16.46
CA GLU A 548 32.61 6.20 -17.18
C GLU A 548 33.57 7.05 -18.02
N VAL A 549 33.05 8.08 -18.70
CA VAL A 549 33.89 9.05 -19.42
C VAL A 549 34.75 9.84 -18.43
N VAL A 550 34.21 10.23 -17.27
CA VAL A 550 35.03 10.92 -16.26
C VAL A 550 36.15 10.02 -15.74
N ASP A 551 35.88 8.74 -15.49
CA ASP A 551 36.89 7.79 -15.01
C ASP A 551 38.00 7.52 -16.02
N ASN A 552 37.69 7.54 -17.31
CA ASN A 552 38.63 7.21 -18.38
C ASN A 552 38.97 8.42 -19.28
N MET A 553 38.87 9.63 -18.71
CA MET A 553 38.90 10.88 -19.46
C MET A 553 40.17 11.04 -20.31
N ASN A 554 39.99 11.31 -21.60
CA ASN A 554 41.05 11.61 -22.55
C ASN A 554 41.11 13.12 -22.89
N PRO A 555 42.13 13.60 -23.65
CA PRO A 555 42.24 15.01 -24.00
C PRO A 555 41.06 15.59 -24.80
N ALA A 556 40.38 14.81 -25.64
CA ALA A 556 39.19 15.26 -26.37
C ALA A 556 38.00 15.44 -25.41
N ASP A 557 37.86 14.54 -24.43
CA ASP A 557 36.80 14.62 -23.41
C ASP A 557 36.98 15.86 -22.53
N LEU A 558 38.23 16.19 -22.16
CA LEU A 558 38.55 17.43 -21.44
C LEU A 558 38.07 18.67 -22.21
N GLY A 559 38.27 18.69 -23.53
CA GLY A 559 37.79 19.76 -24.40
C GLY A 559 36.25 19.87 -24.43
N LYS A 560 35.56 18.73 -24.49
CA LYS A 560 34.08 18.68 -24.44
C LYS A 560 33.55 19.13 -23.07
N MET A 561 34.17 18.67 -21.98
CA MET A 561 33.78 19.06 -20.63
C MET A 561 34.00 20.56 -20.38
N ALA A 562 35.08 21.14 -20.90
CA ALA A 562 35.35 22.57 -20.83
C ALA A 562 34.29 23.43 -21.56
N ALA A 563 33.57 22.85 -22.53
CA ALA A 563 32.46 23.52 -23.20
C ALA A 563 31.19 23.62 -22.32
N MET A 564 31.18 22.99 -21.14
CA MET A 564 30.06 22.94 -20.20
C MET A 564 28.77 22.51 -20.89
N LYS A 565 28.84 21.43 -21.67
CA LYS A 565 27.68 20.77 -22.26
C LYS A 565 27.52 19.42 -21.59
N LEU A 566 26.37 19.18 -21.00
CA LEU A 566 26.07 17.94 -20.28
C LEU A 566 24.90 17.27 -20.98
N THR A 567 25.09 16.02 -21.38
CA THR A 567 24.02 15.21 -21.93
C THR A 567 23.10 14.73 -20.82
N GLY A 568 21.80 14.73 -21.06
CA GLY A 568 20.79 14.31 -20.10
C GLY A 568 19.40 14.27 -20.72
N LEU A 569 18.38 14.12 -19.87
CA LEU A 569 16.99 14.19 -20.32
C LEU A 569 16.68 15.57 -20.92
N HIS A 570 15.80 15.62 -21.92
CA HIS A 570 15.37 16.89 -22.49
C HIS A 570 14.57 17.68 -21.46
N GLY A 571 15.12 18.81 -21.02
CA GLY A 571 14.47 19.76 -20.12
C GLY A 571 13.31 20.50 -20.75
N CYS A 572 12.13 19.87 -20.83
CA CYS A 572 10.91 20.46 -21.36
C CYS A 572 9.65 19.96 -20.62
N GLU A 573 8.53 20.66 -20.81
CA GLU A 573 7.24 20.31 -20.18
C GLU A 573 6.75 18.91 -20.59
N GLU A 574 7.06 18.47 -21.81
CA GLU A 574 6.71 17.13 -22.28
C GLU A 574 7.37 16.03 -21.44
N THR A 575 8.66 16.15 -21.16
CA THR A 575 9.38 15.22 -20.28
C THR A 575 8.85 15.29 -18.85
N ALA A 576 8.57 16.49 -18.31
CA ALA A 576 7.99 16.65 -16.98
C ALA A 576 6.61 15.98 -16.86
N ARG A 577 5.74 16.22 -17.86
CA ARG A 577 4.42 15.57 -17.99
C ARG A 577 4.55 14.06 -18.04
N TRP A 578 5.48 13.54 -18.83
CA TRP A 578 5.71 12.10 -18.96
C TRP A 578 6.17 11.48 -17.64
N LEU A 579 7.13 12.09 -16.95
CA LEU A 579 7.62 11.62 -15.64
C LEU A 579 6.48 11.52 -14.61
N TRP A 580 5.64 12.56 -14.52
CA TRP A 580 4.48 12.58 -13.64
C TRP A 580 3.42 11.54 -14.05
N ASN A 581 3.09 11.47 -15.35
CA ASN A 581 2.05 10.59 -15.87
C ASN A 581 2.40 9.11 -15.74
N LYS A 582 3.69 8.75 -15.82
CA LYS A 582 4.16 7.39 -15.55
C LYS A 582 4.20 7.03 -14.05
N ARG A 583 3.97 8.01 -13.17
CA ARG A 583 3.96 7.84 -11.70
C ARG A 583 5.28 7.29 -11.16
N PHE A 584 6.41 7.77 -11.69
CA PHE A 584 7.72 7.42 -11.12
C PHE A 584 7.85 7.95 -9.70
N ALA A 585 8.39 7.15 -8.79
CA ALA A 585 8.60 7.54 -7.41
C ALA A 585 9.80 8.47 -7.24
N ALA A 586 10.85 8.24 -8.04
CA ALA A 586 12.06 9.03 -8.11
C ALA A 586 12.74 8.80 -9.47
N ALA A 587 13.72 9.63 -9.82
CA ALA A 587 14.49 9.46 -11.05
C ALA A 587 15.98 9.70 -10.79
N ALA A 588 16.86 8.96 -11.44
CA ALA A 588 18.30 9.10 -11.30
C ALA A 588 19.01 8.94 -12.65
N SER A 589 20.22 9.46 -12.75
CA SER A 589 21.10 9.23 -13.88
C SER A 589 22.56 9.25 -13.46
N ASP A 590 23.42 8.77 -14.35
CA ASP A 590 24.86 8.98 -14.25
C ASP A 590 25.30 10.37 -14.74
N SER A 591 24.39 11.17 -15.30
CA SER A 591 24.66 12.54 -15.76
C SER A 591 24.99 13.48 -14.59
N ASN A 592 25.78 14.52 -14.90
CA ASN A 592 26.17 15.58 -13.97
C ASN A 592 25.03 16.53 -13.57
N SER A 593 23.94 16.58 -14.34
CA SER A 593 22.83 17.51 -14.11
C SER A 593 21.45 16.88 -14.30
N PHE A 594 21.36 15.55 -14.46
CA PHE A 594 20.15 14.80 -14.83
C PHE A 594 19.46 15.20 -16.16
N GLU A 595 19.03 16.46 -16.30
CA GLU A 595 18.63 17.08 -17.55
C GLU A 595 19.83 17.64 -18.35
N ALA A 596 19.65 17.78 -19.66
CA ALA A 596 20.69 18.29 -20.54
C ALA A 596 21.02 19.77 -20.27
N TYR A 597 22.31 20.10 -20.27
CA TYR A 597 22.80 21.46 -20.06
C TYR A 597 23.63 21.94 -21.27
N PRO A 598 23.51 23.22 -21.69
CA PRO A 598 22.65 24.25 -21.10
C PRO A 598 21.16 24.03 -21.42
N PRO A 599 20.25 24.48 -20.53
CA PRO A 599 18.81 24.39 -20.78
C PRO A 599 18.41 25.25 -21.97
N LEU A 600 17.25 24.93 -22.55
CA LEU A 600 16.63 25.73 -23.59
C LEU A 600 15.42 26.46 -23.01
N LYS A 601 15.25 27.72 -23.41
CA LYS A 601 14.03 28.47 -23.16
C LYS A 601 12.91 27.99 -24.11
N PRO A 602 11.64 28.35 -23.83
CA PRO A 602 10.52 27.97 -24.71
C PRO A 602 10.66 28.42 -26.17
N ASP A 603 11.44 29.47 -26.45
CA ASP A 603 11.74 29.95 -27.80
C ASP A 603 12.90 29.22 -28.49
N GLY A 604 13.49 28.20 -27.83
CA GLY A 604 14.62 27.43 -28.30
C GLY A 604 15.99 28.08 -28.08
N SER A 605 16.05 29.29 -27.50
CA SER A 605 17.33 29.94 -27.17
C SER A 605 17.97 29.31 -25.93
N ILE A 606 19.30 29.45 -25.80
CA ILE A 606 20.05 28.94 -24.66
C ILE A 606 19.68 29.72 -23.38
N GLY A 607 19.34 28.98 -22.32
CA GLY A 607 19.07 29.48 -20.97
C GLY A 607 20.26 29.36 -20.02
N GLY A 608 20.09 29.90 -18.82
CA GLY A 608 21.01 29.73 -17.68
C GLY A 608 20.47 28.74 -16.65
N MET A 609 21.17 28.59 -15.51
CA MET A 609 20.79 27.64 -14.44
C MET A 609 19.33 27.80 -13.96
N LYS A 610 18.83 29.04 -13.89
CA LYS A 610 17.44 29.33 -13.49
C LYS A 610 16.39 28.78 -14.47
N ASP A 611 16.79 28.47 -15.70
CA ASP A 611 15.92 27.99 -16.77
C ASP A 611 15.91 26.44 -16.85
N LEU A 612 16.52 25.74 -15.89
CA LEU A 612 16.45 24.27 -15.75
C LEU A 612 15.00 23.84 -15.48
N VAL A 613 14.45 23.02 -16.38
CA VAL A 613 13.03 22.71 -16.39
C VAL A 613 12.73 21.52 -15.49
N LEU A 614 13.51 20.43 -15.59
CA LEU A 614 13.24 19.22 -14.81
C LEU A 614 13.65 19.37 -13.35
N HIS A 615 14.70 20.11 -13.03
CA HIS A 615 15.01 20.42 -11.62
C HIS A 615 13.84 21.12 -10.94
N MET A 616 13.24 22.10 -11.62
CA MET A 616 12.09 22.84 -11.11
C MET A 616 10.84 21.94 -11.03
N TYR A 617 10.51 21.19 -12.08
CA TYR A 617 9.34 20.32 -12.05
C TYR A 617 9.47 19.19 -11.03
N CYS A 618 10.58 18.44 -11.05
CA CYS A 618 10.76 17.29 -10.18
C CYS A 618 10.91 17.72 -8.71
N LEU A 619 11.95 18.47 -8.35
CA LEU A 619 12.28 18.75 -6.95
C LEU A 619 11.23 19.65 -6.30
N ASN A 620 10.84 20.72 -6.99
CA ASN A 620 9.94 21.71 -6.42
C ASN A 620 8.46 21.35 -6.62
N MET A 621 8.03 21.11 -7.85
CA MET A 621 6.60 21.09 -8.17
C MET A 621 5.95 19.72 -7.91
N PHE A 622 6.63 18.62 -8.26
CA PHE A 622 6.14 17.26 -8.07
C PHE A 622 6.50 16.69 -6.70
N GLY A 623 7.60 17.14 -6.12
CA GLY A 623 8.21 16.49 -4.95
C GLY A 623 8.93 15.18 -5.33
N MET A 624 9.50 15.11 -6.53
CA MET A 624 10.29 14.00 -7.04
C MET A 624 11.78 14.29 -6.89
N SER A 625 12.44 13.54 -6.02
CA SER A 625 13.90 13.61 -5.89
C SER A 625 14.60 13.08 -7.15
N ILE A 626 15.68 13.77 -7.48
CA ILE A 626 16.56 13.45 -8.61
C ILE A 626 17.90 12.94 -8.07
N GLY A 627 18.45 11.91 -8.71
CA GLY A 627 19.80 11.41 -8.49
C GLY A 627 20.74 11.74 -9.63
N GLU A 628 21.96 12.15 -9.30
CA GLU A 628 23.00 12.54 -10.27
C GLU A 628 24.28 11.76 -10.02
N LEU A 629 25.08 11.56 -11.06
CA LEU A 629 26.40 10.92 -10.99
C LEU A 629 26.39 9.49 -10.44
N TRP A 630 25.32 8.74 -10.66
CA TRP A 630 25.25 7.32 -10.27
C TRP A 630 26.24 6.48 -11.07
N ASP A 631 26.85 5.47 -10.44
CA ASP A 631 27.68 4.50 -11.16
C ASP A 631 26.80 3.39 -11.74
N LEU A 632 26.58 3.44 -13.05
CA LEU A 632 25.66 2.54 -13.76
C LEU A 632 26.38 1.51 -14.63
N LYS A 633 27.72 1.47 -14.60
CA LYS A 633 28.52 0.64 -15.50
C LYS A 633 28.23 -0.86 -15.32
N GLU A 634 28.38 -1.35 -14.09
CA GLU A 634 28.17 -2.77 -13.79
C GLU A 634 26.69 -3.16 -13.89
N LEU A 635 25.78 -2.24 -13.54
CA LEU A 635 24.35 -2.44 -13.72
C LEU A 635 24.01 -2.65 -15.20
N ALA A 636 24.45 -1.75 -16.09
CA ALA A 636 24.21 -1.85 -17.52
C ALA A 636 24.80 -3.13 -18.13
N ARG A 637 26.02 -3.49 -17.73
CA ARG A 637 26.66 -4.75 -18.14
C ARG A 637 25.82 -5.96 -17.75
N TYR A 638 25.34 -6.01 -16.50
CA TYR A 638 24.54 -7.13 -16.00
C TYR A 638 23.15 -7.19 -16.67
N CYS A 639 22.47 -6.04 -16.81
CA CYS A 639 21.20 -5.95 -17.52
C CYS A 639 21.31 -6.45 -18.97
N LYS A 640 22.38 -6.07 -19.69
CA LYS A 640 22.64 -6.51 -21.06
C LYS A 640 22.90 -8.01 -21.14
N GLU A 641 23.68 -8.56 -20.20
CA GLU A 641 23.95 -10.00 -20.10
C GLU A 641 22.66 -10.80 -19.86
N LYS A 642 21.81 -10.36 -18.94
CA LYS A 642 20.56 -11.05 -18.57
C LYS A 642 19.36 -10.71 -19.44
N LYS A 643 19.47 -9.68 -20.29
CA LYS A 643 18.36 -9.09 -21.05
C LYS A 643 17.18 -8.71 -20.16
N ARG A 644 17.49 -8.19 -18.96
CA ARG A 644 16.52 -7.79 -17.95
C ARG A 644 16.95 -6.44 -17.39
N TYR A 645 16.10 -5.43 -17.57
CA TYR A 645 16.39 -4.04 -17.23
C TYR A 645 15.51 -3.52 -16.08
N SER A 646 14.76 -4.40 -15.43
CA SER A 646 14.08 -4.17 -14.15
C SER A 646 14.75 -4.96 -13.03
N PHE A 647 14.76 -4.39 -11.83
CA PHE A 647 15.38 -4.95 -10.63
C PHE A 647 14.75 -4.36 -9.38
N MET A 648 14.96 -4.99 -8.22
CA MET A 648 14.68 -4.32 -6.95
C MET A 648 15.79 -3.29 -6.70
N ILE A 649 15.43 -2.10 -6.24
CA ILE A 649 16.38 -1.09 -5.80
C ILE A 649 16.12 -0.74 -4.34
N THR A 650 17.20 -0.62 -3.57
CA THR A 650 17.19 -0.02 -2.24
C THR A 650 18.12 1.18 -2.21
N SER A 651 17.73 2.25 -1.53
CA SER A 651 18.60 3.41 -1.33
C SER A 651 18.23 4.11 -0.02
N ALA A 652 19.27 4.40 0.78
CA ALA A 652 19.13 4.98 2.10
C ALA A 652 20.19 6.08 2.29
N PRO A 653 19.86 7.36 2.05
CA PRO A 653 20.80 8.46 2.23
C PRO A 653 21.28 8.57 3.69
N LEU A 654 22.31 9.40 3.92
CA LEU A 654 22.73 9.77 5.28
C LEU A 654 21.55 10.36 6.08
N ASN A 655 21.41 9.92 7.33
CA ASN A 655 20.38 10.38 8.25
C ASN A 655 20.84 11.62 9.05
N GLN A 656 20.97 12.76 8.36
CA GLN A 656 21.33 14.04 8.97
C GLN A 656 20.12 14.99 8.89
N PRO A 657 19.61 15.53 10.00
CA PRO A 657 18.53 16.51 9.95
C PRO A 657 18.88 17.73 9.07
N GLY A 658 17.91 18.17 8.25
CA GLY A 658 18.10 19.31 7.34
C GLY A 658 18.93 19.01 6.08
N LEU A 659 19.22 17.74 5.79
CA LEU A 659 20.14 17.36 4.71
C LEU A 659 19.58 17.65 3.30
N ILE A 660 20.26 18.55 2.58
CA ILE A 660 19.87 19.03 1.24
C ILE A 660 20.26 18.05 0.13
N GLY A 661 21.33 17.29 0.32
CA GLY A 661 21.75 16.26 -0.61
C GLY A 661 22.61 15.23 0.09
N SER A 662 22.71 14.04 -0.47
CA SER A 662 23.36 12.92 0.20
C SER A 662 23.85 11.88 -0.80
N PRO A 663 24.98 11.19 -0.54
CA PRO A 663 25.30 9.96 -1.24
C PRO A 663 24.12 8.98 -1.17
N PRO A 664 23.77 8.30 -2.28
CA PRO A 664 22.49 7.61 -2.35
C PRO A 664 22.49 6.29 -1.57
N ASN A 665 23.67 5.69 -1.34
CA ASN A 665 23.80 4.35 -0.77
C ASN A 665 22.85 3.36 -1.49
N ALA A 666 22.93 3.36 -2.82
CA ALA A 666 22.00 2.66 -3.69
C ALA A 666 22.53 1.28 -4.11
N LEU A 667 21.65 0.27 -4.07
CA LEU A 667 21.91 -1.10 -4.50
C LEU A 667 20.81 -1.54 -5.47
N ALA A 668 21.19 -2.06 -6.63
CA ALA A 668 20.32 -2.84 -7.49
C ALA A 668 20.44 -4.33 -7.14
N ILE A 669 19.31 -5.03 -7.03
CA ILE A 669 19.22 -6.41 -6.58
C ILE A 669 18.38 -7.22 -7.58
N PHE A 670 18.96 -8.29 -8.12
CA PHE A 670 18.42 -9.09 -9.23
C PHE A 670 18.02 -10.50 -8.85
#